data_AF-A0A2V7B7V2-F1
#
_entry.id   AF-A0A2V7B7V2-F1
#
_cell.length_a   1.000
_cell.length_b   1.000
_cell.length_c   1.000
_cell.angle_alpha   90.00
_cell.angle_beta   90.00
_cell.angle_gamma   90.00
#
_symmetry.space_group_name_H-M   'P 1'
#
loop_
_entity.id
_entity.type
_entity.pdbx_description
1 polymer ?
#
loop_
_entity_poly.entity_id
_entity_poly.type
_entity_poly.pdbx_seq_one_letter_code
_entity_poly.pdbx_strand_id
1 'polypeptide(L)'
;MTPATVQAPSKKKTPSGARELPGAYTGKLLRVDLTKKKCWAESWGPDDMRELIGGVGLGAMILYRETATRGGKGNVSWDHPDNRLILATGPMAGLPAWGSSGLTVVTIGAGTNGPTSTQANGFFGTNLKYSGYDAIVVQGQSRDWVYLYINDDVVQLRDAKFLVGKDTWQTQDALHEATGLAGHQLSVYSIGPAGESLVRFAAIQGDYGHVASKNGCGAVMGRKKLKAVAIVRGTKSLRAADARGLVQAADDIGFDLRTDPSAKSLYEYGTLPGVVNLSRLGALPIKNYTTNVPSIDMSQWEAPKLREGFDHRGHQCSACGMHHCHMSVIRKGDHKGSIVDEPEYEGWSGAGWAIGAVSDVDGVAWLNTELDKACLDVNEFGWICGWVMECQEKGYITEAQLGFRLTWGDIKGAARLIQMISRRQGFGDLLAEGVKRAAEKLGSPAKDCAIYTERGAAPRGHDHRARWDEMLDTCTSGTGTLESGVPVHPTEVGQPARINTFDGEAVAKFIAGIRGRRNFEDSLGMCIFTTRTRLENLCRALNAATGWDVTVPETVRFGRRTAAILRVVSLRSGHTPDLERPSTRYGSTPVDGPAKGQAVGEQWEKMVDTWYREVGYDRKTGKPLPATLKALGLDWLARDLWGKKA
;
A
#
# COMPACT_ATOMS: atom_id res chain seq x y z
N MET A 1 -8.74 25.64 -25.79
CA MET A 1 -8.30 25.76 -24.39
C MET A 1 -6.79 25.62 -24.37
N THR A 2 -6.07 26.62 -23.88
CA THR A 2 -4.61 26.62 -23.86
C THR A 2 -4.12 25.60 -22.83
N PRO A 3 -3.28 24.62 -23.19
CA PRO A 3 -2.74 23.66 -22.23
C PRO A 3 -1.91 24.42 -21.18
N ALA A 4 -2.22 24.19 -19.90
CA ALA A 4 -1.44 24.72 -18.81
C ALA A 4 -0.03 24.11 -18.88
N THR A 5 0.92 24.91 -19.31
CA THR A 5 2.33 24.55 -19.42
C THR A 5 3.02 25.08 -18.17
N VAL A 6 3.97 24.32 -17.61
CA VAL A 6 4.82 24.80 -16.53
C VAL A 6 5.42 26.14 -16.94
N GLN A 7 5.12 27.21 -16.20
CA GLN A 7 5.90 28.43 -16.33
C GLN A 7 7.30 28.09 -15.83
N ALA A 8 8.29 28.14 -16.74
CA ALA A 8 9.69 28.06 -16.38
C ALA A 8 9.95 29.05 -15.22
N PRO A 9 10.68 28.65 -14.17
CA PRO A 9 11.01 29.57 -13.10
C PRO A 9 11.70 30.79 -13.72
N SER A 10 11.22 32.00 -13.39
CA SER A 10 12.01 33.20 -13.65
C SER A 10 13.40 32.94 -13.08
N LYS A 11 14.48 33.15 -13.85
CA LYS A 11 15.86 33.04 -13.39
C LYS A 11 16.08 33.97 -12.18
N LYS A 12 15.67 33.56 -10.99
CA LYS A 12 16.11 34.15 -9.74
C LYS A 12 17.51 33.62 -9.51
N LYS A 13 18.47 34.53 -9.37
CA LYS A 13 19.84 34.21 -8.99
C LYS A 13 19.80 33.21 -7.84
N THR A 14 20.42 32.06 -8.03
CA THR A 14 20.70 31.11 -6.96
C THR A 14 21.34 31.90 -5.81
N PRO A 15 20.80 31.88 -4.59
CA PRO A 15 21.42 32.56 -3.47
C PRO A 15 22.87 32.04 -3.33
N SER A 16 23.83 32.95 -3.25
CA SER A 16 25.20 32.61 -2.89
C SER A 16 25.17 31.95 -1.49
N GLY A 17 25.36 30.63 -1.44
CA GLY A 17 25.26 29.83 -0.22
C GLY A 17 24.33 28.60 -0.29
N ALA A 18 23.74 28.28 -1.45
CA ALA A 18 22.99 27.03 -1.62
C ALA A 18 23.91 25.81 -1.39
N ARG A 19 23.65 25.04 -0.32
CA ARG A 19 24.31 23.75 -0.06
C ARG A 19 24.12 22.83 -1.27
N GLU A 20 25.15 22.05 -1.59
CA GLU A 20 25.11 21.06 -2.65
C GLU A 20 24.00 20.02 -2.36
N LEU A 21 23.25 19.63 -3.39
CA LEU A 21 22.22 18.59 -3.24
C LEU A 21 22.90 17.25 -2.96
N PRO A 22 22.39 16.45 -2.01
CA PRO A 22 22.87 15.09 -1.83
C PRO A 22 22.70 14.29 -3.11
N GLY A 23 23.56 13.28 -3.30
CA GLY A 23 23.40 12.35 -4.40
C GLY A 23 22.00 11.73 -4.41
N ALA A 24 21.58 11.28 -5.58
CA ALA A 24 20.30 10.62 -5.83
C ALA A 24 19.04 11.48 -5.69
N TYR A 25 19.12 12.76 -5.32
CA TYR A 25 17.97 13.67 -5.29
C TYR A 25 17.90 14.57 -6.53
N THR A 26 16.68 14.85 -6.99
CA THR A 26 16.45 15.83 -8.05
C THR A 26 16.24 17.25 -7.50
N GLY A 27 15.88 17.36 -6.21
CA GLY A 27 15.72 18.62 -5.50
C GLY A 27 14.39 19.32 -5.76
N LYS A 28 13.41 18.63 -6.35
CA LYS A 28 12.14 19.24 -6.76
C LYS A 28 10.94 18.35 -6.45
N LEU A 29 9.90 18.95 -5.89
CA LEU A 29 8.56 18.40 -5.79
C LEU A 29 7.70 19.00 -6.89
N LEU A 30 7.01 18.17 -7.68
CA LEU A 30 6.03 18.65 -8.65
C LEU A 30 4.70 18.94 -7.95
N ARG A 31 4.35 20.21 -7.82
CA ARG A 31 3.07 20.64 -7.25
C ARG A 31 2.03 20.77 -8.35
N VAL A 32 0.83 20.24 -8.11
CA VAL A 32 -0.30 20.24 -9.06
C VAL A 32 -1.56 20.74 -8.35
N ASP A 33 -2.04 21.91 -8.75
CA ASP A 33 -3.33 22.45 -8.31
C ASP A 33 -4.37 22.24 -9.41
N LEU A 34 -5.27 21.29 -9.19
CA LEU A 34 -6.29 20.88 -10.16
C LEU A 34 -7.41 21.91 -10.31
N THR A 35 -7.68 22.70 -9.26
CA THR A 35 -8.71 23.74 -9.29
C THR A 35 -8.22 24.93 -10.11
N LYS A 36 -6.97 25.34 -9.91
CA LYS A 36 -6.32 26.42 -10.67
C LYS A 36 -5.72 25.97 -12.00
N LYS A 37 -5.76 24.65 -12.28
CA LYS A 37 -5.11 24.01 -13.42
C LYS A 37 -3.66 24.45 -13.58
N LYS A 38 -2.89 24.44 -12.49
CA LYS A 38 -1.50 24.93 -12.45
C LYS A 38 -0.55 23.84 -11.96
N CYS A 39 0.57 23.68 -12.67
CA CYS A 39 1.70 22.85 -12.25
C CYS A 39 2.94 23.72 -12.02
N TRP A 40 3.71 23.47 -10.96
CA TRP A 40 4.99 24.13 -10.72
C TRP A 40 5.96 23.22 -9.98
N ALA A 41 7.26 23.45 -10.19
CA ALA A 41 8.31 22.81 -9.41
C ALA A 41 8.55 23.60 -8.11
N GLU A 42 8.49 22.92 -6.98
CA GLU A 42 8.85 23.46 -5.67
C GLU A 42 10.17 22.84 -5.22
N SER A 43 11.14 23.67 -4.83
CA SER A 43 12.40 23.17 -4.28
C SER A 43 12.21 22.68 -2.86
N TRP A 44 12.84 21.55 -2.52
CA TRP A 44 12.98 21.07 -1.14
C TRP A 44 14.47 20.87 -0.83
N GLY A 45 14.87 21.19 0.40
CA GLY A 45 16.29 21.38 0.75
C GLY A 45 16.98 20.10 1.26
N PRO A 46 18.32 20.08 1.29
CA PRO A 46 19.10 18.96 1.84
C PRO A 46 18.74 18.56 3.28
N ASP A 47 18.38 19.53 4.12
CA ASP A 47 18.02 19.27 5.51
C ASP A 47 16.68 18.50 5.60
N ASP A 48 15.67 18.91 4.81
CA ASP A 48 14.41 18.16 4.69
C ASP A 48 14.64 16.77 4.09
N MET A 49 15.55 16.63 3.12
CA MET A 49 15.91 15.32 2.55
C MET A 49 16.52 14.40 3.61
N ARG A 50 17.48 14.89 4.43
CA ARG A 50 18.09 14.09 5.51
C ARG A 50 17.08 13.71 6.58
N GLU A 51 16.12 14.60 6.89
CA GLU A 51 15.10 14.34 7.90
C GLU A 51 13.95 13.45 7.43
N LEU A 52 13.59 13.51 6.14
CA LEU A 52 12.36 12.91 5.59
C LEU A 52 12.62 11.78 4.60
N ILE A 53 13.83 11.68 4.04
CA ILE A 53 14.32 10.72 3.03
C ILE A 53 13.52 10.73 1.73
N GLY A 54 12.22 10.46 1.78
CA GLY A 54 11.36 10.33 0.61
C GLY A 54 10.11 9.56 0.97
N GLY A 55 9.42 9.04 -0.05
CA GLY A 55 8.29 8.12 0.08
C GLY A 55 7.33 8.52 1.19
N VAL A 56 7.14 7.61 2.14
CA VAL A 56 6.24 7.82 3.28
C VAL A 56 6.73 8.89 4.26
N GLY A 57 8.03 9.05 4.50
CA GLY A 57 8.57 10.08 5.39
C GLY A 57 8.25 11.49 4.90
N LEU A 58 8.51 11.77 3.62
CA LEU A 58 8.12 13.02 2.97
C LEU A 58 6.58 13.20 2.97
N GLY A 59 5.84 12.17 2.56
CA GLY A 59 4.38 12.22 2.50
C GLY A 59 3.73 12.48 3.86
N ALA A 60 4.23 11.86 4.93
CA ALA A 60 3.73 12.04 6.29
C ALA A 60 3.89 13.49 6.76
N MET A 61 5.03 14.12 6.49
CA MET A 61 5.26 15.52 6.84
C MET A 61 4.35 16.46 6.03
N ILE A 62 4.17 16.21 4.74
CA ILE A 62 3.25 16.99 3.90
C ILE A 62 1.83 16.88 4.43
N LEU A 63 1.34 15.68 4.75
CA LEU A 63 0.02 15.52 5.35
C LEU A 63 -0.09 16.30 6.65
N TYR A 64 0.84 16.10 7.57
CA TYR A 64 0.82 16.80 8.86
C TYR A 64 0.73 18.33 8.72
N ARG A 65 1.50 18.91 7.78
CA ARG A 65 1.57 20.36 7.56
C ARG A 65 0.38 20.90 6.77
N GLU A 66 -0.13 20.16 5.79
CA GLU A 66 -1.01 20.71 4.75
C GLU A 66 -2.46 20.23 4.79
N THR A 67 -2.81 19.24 5.62
CA THR A 67 -4.20 18.78 5.76
C THR A 67 -4.86 19.16 7.07
N ALA A 68 -4.14 19.84 7.97
CA ALA A 68 -4.71 20.33 9.23
C ALA A 68 -5.82 21.38 8.99
N THR A 69 -6.92 21.27 9.73
CA THR A 69 -8.00 22.26 9.70
C THR A 69 -7.59 23.56 10.39
N ARG A 70 -8.36 24.63 10.17
CA ARG A 70 -8.15 25.92 10.84
C ARG A 70 -8.13 25.71 12.37
N GLY A 71 -7.01 26.04 13.00
CA GLY A 71 -6.77 25.84 14.43
C GLY A 71 -6.00 24.56 14.79
N GLY A 72 -5.60 23.74 13.82
CA GLY A 72 -4.64 22.64 13.99
C GLY A 72 -5.16 21.41 14.75
N LYS A 73 -6.44 21.39 15.13
CA LYS A 73 -7.02 20.34 15.99
C LYS A 73 -7.55 19.12 15.23
N GLY A 74 -7.79 19.23 13.93
CA GLY A 74 -8.25 18.11 13.10
C GLY A 74 -7.63 18.14 11.72
N ASN A 75 -7.99 17.18 10.86
CA ASN A 75 -7.65 17.17 9.44
C ASN A 75 -8.90 17.35 8.57
N VAL A 76 -8.68 17.81 7.33
CA VAL A 76 -9.70 17.75 6.29
C VAL A 76 -10.06 16.30 5.95
N SER A 77 -11.29 16.06 5.50
CA SER A 77 -11.76 14.74 5.07
C SER A 77 -11.10 14.31 3.76
N TRP A 78 -11.16 13.00 3.47
CA TRP A 78 -10.59 12.40 2.26
C TRP A 78 -11.08 13.04 0.96
N ASP A 79 -12.31 13.55 0.93
CA ASP A 79 -12.99 14.12 -0.24
C ASP A 79 -12.89 15.65 -0.33
N HIS A 80 -12.19 16.28 0.61
CA HIS A 80 -12.00 17.73 0.63
C HIS A 80 -10.96 18.18 -0.42
N PRO A 81 -11.11 19.35 -1.07
CA PRO A 81 -10.13 19.86 -2.03
C PRO A 81 -8.73 20.06 -1.43
N ASP A 82 -8.64 20.41 -0.15
CA ASP A 82 -7.36 20.56 0.56
C ASP A 82 -6.73 19.24 1.00
N ASN A 83 -7.38 18.09 0.84
CA ASN A 83 -6.69 16.82 1.01
C ASN A 83 -5.57 16.73 -0.03
N ARG A 84 -4.41 16.20 0.35
CA ARG A 84 -3.26 16.00 -0.54
C ARG A 84 -3.23 14.56 -1.01
N LEU A 85 -3.09 14.39 -2.32
CA LEU A 85 -2.69 13.11 -2.90
C LEU A 85 -1.20 13.24 -3.26
N ILE A 86 -0.35 12.63 -2.45
CA ILE A 86 1.11 12.63 -2.65
C ILE A 86 1.50 11.32 -3.33
N LEU A 87 2.16 11.43 -4.47
CA LEU A 87 2.78 10.33 -5.21
C LEU A 87 4.30 10.51 -5.10
N ALA A 88 4.89 9.94 -4.07
CA ALA A 88 6.31 10.12 -3.75
C ALA A 88 7.13 8.90 -4.16
N THR A 89 8.42 9.12 -4.38
CA THR A 89 9.41 8.05 -4.45
C THR A 89 10.55 8.35 -3.46
N GLY A 90 11.64 7.60 -3.50
CA GLY A 90 12.78 7.79 -2.60
C GLY A 90 14.11 7.99 -3.32
N PRO A 91 15.21 8.13 -2.55
CA PRO A 91 16.55 8.33 -3.11
C PRO A 91 17.00 7.16 -3.97
N MET A 92 16.54 5.93 -3.71
CA MET A 92 17.00 4.78 -4.50
C MET A 92 16.36 4.76 -5.89
N ALA A 93 15.22 5.41 -6.09
CA ALA A 93 14.48 5.30 -7.33
C ALA A 93 15.26 5.80 -8.54
N GLY A 94 15.33 4.97 -9.59
CA GLY A 94 16.11 5.22 -10.80
C GLY A 94 17.61 4.97 -10.68
N LEU A 95 18.10 4.46 -9.54
CA LEU A 95 19.49 3.99 -9.40
C LEU A 95 19.62 2.49 -9.74
N PRO A 96 20.85 1.97 -9.97
CA PRO A 96 21.07 0.55 -10.23
C PRO A 96 21.02 -0.29 -8.94
N ALA A 97 19.92 -0.20 -8.18
CA ALA A 97 19.64 -1.03 -7.01
C ALA A 97 18.38 -1.87 -7.26
N TRP A 98 18.30 -3.07 -6.68
CA TRP A 98 17.18 -3.96 -6.98
C TRP A 98 15.86 -3.40 -6.46
N GLY A 99 14.84 -3.38 -7.34
CA GLY A 99 13.48 -2.95 -6.98
C GLY A 99 13.36 -1.45 -6.71
N SER A 100 14.23 -0.63 -7.29
CA SER A 100 14.31 0.81 -7.02
C SER A 100 13.48 1.64 -8.00
N SER A 101 12.17 1.46 -7.97
CA SER A 101 11.21 2.20 -8.80
C SER A 101 9.90 2.52 -8.10
N GLY A 102 9.90 2.41 -6.77
CA GLY A 102 8.70 2.45 -5.95
C GLY A 102 7.92 3.76 -6.07
N LEU A 103 6.60 3.63 -6.22
CA LEU A 103 5.61 4.64 -5.92
C LEU A 103 5.13 4.43 -4.48
N THR A 104 5.17 5.48 -3.67
CA THR A 104 4.45 5.55 -2.39
C THR A 104 3.32 6.56 -2.52
N VAL A 105 2.09 6.10 -2.34
CA VAL A 105 0.90 6.94 -2.30
C VAL A 105 0.58 7.27 -0.84
N VAL A 106 0.56 8.57 -0.53
CA VAL A 106 0.25 9.09 0.80
C VAL A 106 -0.88 10.11 0.71
N THR A 107 -1.93 9.93 1.50
CA THR A 107 -3.12 10.79 1.50
C THR A 107 -3.94 10.62 2.78
N ILE A 108 -4.97 11.46 3.01
CA ILE A 108 -6.09 11.06 3.88
C ILE A 108 -7.01 10.16 3.06
N GLY A 109 -7.05 8.87 3.40
CA GLY A 109 -7.69 7.82 2.60
C GLY A 109 -9.20 7.73 2.76
N ALA A 110 -9.90 7.31 1.71
CA ALA A 110 -11.36 7.20 1.70
C ALA A 110 -11.91 6.06 2.58
N GLY A 111 -11.10 5.02 2.83
CA GLY A 111 -11.50 3.85 3.60
C GLY A 111 -11.71 4.14 5.08
N THR A 112 -10.78 4.85 5.71
CA THR A 112 -10.80 5.13 7.15
C THR A 112 -10.97 6.61 7.46
N ASN A 113 -10.79 7.50 6.47
CA ASN A 113 -10.66 8.95 6.67
C ASN A 113 -9.43 9.35 7.54
N GLY A 114 -8.54 8.39 7.81
CA GLY A 114 -7.21 8.61 8.38
C GLY A 114 -6.11 8.61 7.31
N PRO A 115 -4.83 8.74 7.73
CA PRO A 115 -3.73 8.71 6.79
C PRO A 115 -3.63 7.36 6.08
N THR A 116 -2.99 7.37 4.92
CA THR A 116 -2.67 6.19 4.11
C THR A 116 -1.19 6.22 3.79
N SER A 117 -0.55 5.05 3.80
CA SER A 117 0.70 4.81 3.08
C SER A 117 0.57 3.46 2.38
N THR A 118 0.64 3.47 1.05
CA THR A 118 0.58 2.25 0.24
C THR A 118 1.54 2.38 -0.92
N GLN A 119 2.10 1.26 -1.37
CA GLN A 119 3.09 1.25 -2.42
C GLN A 119 2.66 0.47 -3.66
N ALA A 120 3.26 0.83 -4.78
CA ALA A 120 3.30 0.06 -6.04
C ALA A 120 4.72 0.20 -6.64
N ASN A 121 5.06 -0.59 -7.66
CA ASN A 121 6.39 -0.56 -8.29
C ASN A 121 6.33 -0.26 -9.80
N GLY A 122 6.75 -1.16 -10.68
CA GLY A 122 6.77 -0.88 -12.13
C GLY A 122 7.85 0.15 -12.51
N PHE A 123 7.46 1.22 -13.21
CA PHE A 123 8.37 2.22 -13.77
C PHE A 123 8.17 3.65 -13.23
N PHE A 124 7.17 3.88 -12.37
CA PHE A 124 6.78 5.22 -11.92
C PHE A 124 7.93 6.00 -11.27
N GLY A 125 8.53 5.45 -10.21
CA GLY A 125 9.56 6.14 -9.44
C GLY A 125 10.77 6.49 -10.31
N THR A 126 11.23 5.54 -11.12
CA THR A 126 12.32 5.73 -12.07
C THR A 126 12.03 6.84 -13.08
N ASN A 127 10.87 6.79 -13.75
CA ASN A 127 10.53 7.78 -14.77
C ASN A 127 10.32 9.18 -14.18
N LEU A 128 9.77 9.27 -12.95
CA LEU A 128 9.60 10.54 -12.25
C LEU A 128 10.96 11.18 -11.92
N LYS A 129 11.92 10.38 -11.44
CA LYS A 129 13.28 10.84 -11.12
C LYS A 129 14.04 11.27 -12.35
N TYR A 130 13.95 10.51 -13.44
CA TYR A 130 14.53 10.91 -14.72
C TYR A 130 13.84 12.13 -15.35
N SER A 131 12.60 12.42 -14.97
CA SER A 131 11.93 13.68 -15.33
C SER A 131 12.36 14.86 -14.44
N GLY A 132 13.11 14.61 -13.37
CA GLY A 132 13.70 15.62 -12.48
C GLY A 132 12.82 16.00 -11.29
N TYR A 133 11.99 15.09 -10.78
CA TYR A 133 11.17 15.29 -9.59
C TYR A 133 11.31 14.12 -8.60
N ASP A 134 11.17 14.41 -7.31
CA ASP A 134 11.23 13.42 -6.22
C ASP A 134 9.82 12.99 -5.74
N ALA A 135 8.80 13.83 -5.97
CA ALA A 135 7.40 13.51 -5.71
C ALA A 135 6.45 14.38 -6.55
N ILE A 136 5.20 13.95 -6.63
CA ILE A 136 4.06 14.75 -7.13
C ILE A 136 3.12 15.02 -5.95
N VAL A 137 2.75 16.28 -5.72
CA VAL A 137 1.80 16.68 -4.67
C VAL A 137 0.59 17.31 -5.33
N VAL A 138 -0.53 16.60 -5.30
CA VAL A 138 -1.79 17.01 -5.93
C VAL A 138 -2.75 17.60 -4.89
N GLN A 139 -3.24 18.80 -5.18
CA GLN A 139 -4.23 19.53 -4.39
C GLN A 139 -5.40 20.03 -5.26
N GLY A 140 -6.46 20.50 -4.62
CA GLY A 140 -7.66 20.94 -5.29
C GLY A 140 -8.42 19.79 -5.94
N GLN A 141 -9.41 20.16 -6.76
CA GLN A 141 -10.25 19.26 -7.54
C GLN A 141 -10.51 19.90 -8.91
N SER A 142 -10.39 19.11 -9.98
CA SER A 142 -10.71 19.57 -11.32
C SER A 142 -12.23 19.53 -11.55
N ARG A 143 -12.76 20.48 -12.34
CA ARG A 143 -14.16 20.44 -12.79
C ARG A 143 -14.40 19.32 -13.81
N ASP A 144 -13.44 19.10 -14.69
CA ASP A 144 -13.47 18.16 -15.81
C ASP A 144 -12.49 17.01 -15.56
N TRP A 145 -12.70 15.84 -16.16
CA TRP A 145 -11.75 14.73 -16.05
C TRP A 145 -10.44 15.07 -16.77
N VAL A 146 -9.32 14.95 -16.05
CA VAL A 146 -7.97 15.23 -16.58
C VAL A 146 -7.01 14.09 -16.30
N TYR A 147 -5.92 14.02 -17.08
CA TYR A 147 -4.74 13.23 -16.74
C TYR A 147 -3.51 14.14 -16.70
N LEU A 148 -2.56 13.80 -15.83
CA LEU A 148 -1.28 14.50 -15.71
C LEU A 148 -0.28 13.84 -16.67
N TYR A 149 0.21 14.59 -17.64
CA TYR A 149 1.27 14.15 -18.56
C TYR A 149 2.59 14.81 -18.17
N ILE A 150 3.64 14.00 -18.02
CA ILE A 150 5.00 14.45 -17.68
C ILE A 150 5.96 13.92 -18.74
N ASN A 151 6.70 14.83 -19.37
CA ASN A 151 7.84 14.53 -20.22
C ASN A 151 8.95 15.54 -19.90
N ASP A 152 9.87 15.14 -19.01
CA ASP A 152 10.87 16.03 -18.43
C ASP A 152 10.26 17.34 -17.87
N ASP A 153 10.61 18.49 -18.43
CA ASP A 153 10.11 19.80 -18.01
C ASP A 153 8.73 20.14 -18.59
N VAL A 154 8.23 19.35 -19.55
CA VAL A 154 6.87 19.49 -20.09
C VAL A 154 5.90 18.75 -19.20
N VAL A 155 5.25 19.49 -18.29
CA VAL A 155 4.17 18.98 -17.44
C VAL A 155 2.85 19.65 -17.79
N GLN A 156 1.81 18.85 -18.05
CA GLN A 156 0.52 19.32 -18.53
C GLN A 156 -0.65 18.56 -17.90
N LEU A 157 -1.72 19.27 -17.55
CA LEU A 157 -3.03 18.67 -17.31
C LEU A 157 -3.78 18.59 -18.63
N ARG A 158 -4.00 17.38 -19.13
CA ARG A 158 -4.66 17.10 -20.42
C ARG A 158 -6.07 16.54 -20.19
N ASP A 159 -6.94 16.71 -21.18
CA ASP A 159 -8.30 16.15 -21.14
C ASP A 159 -8.26 14.62 -21.06
N ALA A 160 -9.05 14.04 -20.16
CA ALA A 160 -9.15 12.59 -19.97
C ALA A 160 -10.53 12.04 -20.31
N LYS A 161 -11.40 12.78 -21.02
CA LYS A 161 -12.77 12.34 -21.30
C LYS A 161 -12.80 11.01 -22.06
N PHE A 162 -11.86 10.80 -22.97
CA PHE A 162 -11.73 9.56 -23.74
C PHE A 162 -11.28 8.34 -22.90
N LEU A 163 -10.82 8.57 -21.67
CA LEU A 163 -10.38 7.53 -20.73
C LEU A 163 -11.48 7.13 -19.73
N VAL A 164 -12.49 7.98 -19.53
CA VAL A 164 -13.54 7.74 -18.52
C VAL A 164 -14.33 6.47 -18.86
N GLY A 165 -14.56 5.63 -17.85
CA GLY A 165 -15.25 4.34 -17.98
C GLY A 165 -14.37 3.19 -18.43
N LYS A 166 -13.13 3.44 -18.88
CA LYS A 166 -12.15 2.40 -19.18
C LYS A 166 -11.57 1.82 -17.89
N ASP A 167 -11.30 0.52 -17.91
CA ASP A 167 -10.46 -0.13 -16.91
C ASP A 167 -9.00 0.37 -16.96
N THR A 168 -8.18 -0.04 -16.00
CA THR A 168 -6.80 0.44 -15.88
C THR A 168 -5.92 0.02 -17.07
N TRP A 169 -6.12 -1.20 -17.61
CA TRP A 169 -5.35 -1.71 -18.75
C TRP A 169 -5.76 -0.99 -20.04
N GLN A 170 -7.07 -0.86 -20.28
CA GLN A 170 -7.62 -0.08 -21.38
C GLN A 170 -7.21 1.39 -21.31
N THR A 171 -7.09 1.96 -20.10
CA THR A 171 -6.59 3.33 -19.89
C THR A 171 -5.13 3.44 -20.31
N GLN A 172 -4.31 2.46 -19.93
CA GLN A 172 -2.91 2.39 -20.34
C GLN A 172 -2.76 2.22 -21.86
N ASP A 173 -3.50 1.29 -22.48
CA ASP A 173 -3.49 1.07 -23.93
C ASP A 173 -3.91 2.32 -24.71
N ALA A 174 -4.98 3.00 -24.26
CA ALA A 174 -5.44 4.23 -24.90
C ALA A 174 -4.40 5.37 -24.79
N LEU A 175 -3.63 5.42 -23.70
CA LEU A 175 -2.54 6.38 -23.54
C LEU A 175 -1.31 6.00 -24.36
N HIS A 176 -1.02 4.70 -24.54
CA HIS A 176 0.01 4.25 -25.46
C HIS A 176 -0.30 4.70 -26.89
N GLU A 177 -1.54 4.46 -27.36
CA GLU A 177 -1.99 4.90 -28.68
C GLU A 177 -1.94 6.43 -28.83
N ALA A 178 -2.49 7.17 -27.85
CA ALA A 178 -2.56 8.63 -27.92
C ALA A 178 -1.18 9.32 -27.86
N THR A 179 -0.17 8.67 -27.29
CA THR A 179 1.19 9.24 -27.15
C THR A 179 2.19 8.66 -28.15
N GLY A 180 1.88 7.51 -28.76
CA GLY A 180 2.83 6.76 -29.59
C GLY A 180 3.99 6.13 -28.78
N LEU A 181 3.85 6.00 -27.47
CA LEU A 181 4.87 5.45 -26.56
C LEU A 181 4.34 4.21 -25.87
N ALA A 182 5.16 3.19 -25.67
CA ALA A 182 4.74 1.95 -25.01
C ALA A 182 5.85 1.35 -24.13
N GLY A 183 5.46 0.38 -23.29
CA GLY A 183 6.37 -0.35 -22.43
C GLY A 183 7.19 0.59 -21.55
N HIS A 184 8.51 0.41 -21.51
CA HIS A 184 9.38 1.20 -20.63
C HIS A 184 9.49 2.68 -21.00
N GLN A 185 8.93 3.11 -22.14
CA GLN A 185 8.94 4.51 -22.57
C GLN A 185 7.88 5.35 -21.86
N LEU A 186 6.80 4.74 -21.36
CA LEU A 186 5.70 5.43 -20.70
C LEU A 186 5.22 4.61 -19.50
N SER A 187 5.30 5.19 -18.30
CA SER A 187 4.65 4.63 -17.12
C SER A 187 3.29 5.27 -16.95
N VAL A 188 2.24 4.48 -16.78
CA VAL A 188 0.87 4.96 -16.62
C VAL A 188 0.31 4.42 -15.33
N TYR A 189 0.00 5.31 -14.38
CA TYR A 189 -0.71 5.00 -13.15
C TYR A 189 -2.09 5.66 -13.18
N SER A 190 -3.14 4.86 -13.05
CA SER A 190 -4.53 5.29 -13.26
C SER A 190 -5.47 4.69 -12.23
N ILE A 191 -6.68 5.25 -12.20
CA ILE A 191 -7.82 4.64 -11.54
C ILE A 191 -8.71 3.95 -12.57
N GLY A 192 -9.36 2.86 -12.18
CA GLY A 192 -10.43 2.22 -12.95
C GLY A 192 -11.82 2.79 -12.62
N PRO A 193 -12.90 2.12 -13.07
CA PRO A 193 -14.28 2.47 -12.77
C PRO A 193 -14.57 2.62 -11.26
N ALA A 194 -13.91 1.84 -10.41
CA ALA A 194 -14.07 1.94 -8.96
C ALA A 194 -13.64 3.30 -8.41
N GLY A 195 -12.51 3.84 -8.89
CA GLY A 195 -12.05 5.17 -8.50
C GLY A 195 -12.95 6.28 -9.05
N GLU A 196 -13.43 6.13 -10.29
CA GLU A 196 -14.39 7.07 -10.89
C GLU A 196 -15.70 7.16 -10.10
N SER A 197 -16.17 6.02 -9.61
CA SER A 197 -17.38 5.90 -8.79
C SER A 197 -17.14 6.13 -7.30
N LEU A 198 -15.92 6.52 -6.88
CA LEU A 198 -15.58 6.79 -5.48
C LEU A 198 -15.82 5.61 -4.53
N VAL A 199 -15.54 4.37 -4.96
CA VAL A 199 -15.56 3.19 -4.08
C VAL A 199 -14.52 3.36 -2.97
N ARG A 200 -14.88 3.21 -1.69
CA ARG A 200 -14.01 3.57 -0.56
C ARG A 200 -12.70 2.80 -0.45
N PHE A 201 -12.57 1.72 -1.19
CA PHE A 201 -11.39 0.86 -1.30
C PHE A 201 -10.88 0.76 -2.74
N ALA A 202 -11.17 1.78 -3.56
CA ALA A 202 -10.56 1.91 -4.88
C ALA A 202 -9.05 2.14 -4.75
N ALA A 203 -8.30 1.46 -5.61
CA ALA A 203 -6.85 1.48 -5.70
C ALA A 203 -6.35 2.49 -6.76
N ILE A 204 -5.03 2.62 -6.87
CA ILE A 204 -4.35 3.17 -8.04
C ILE A 204 -3.50 2.04 -8.61
N GLN A 205 -3.62 1.76 -9.90
CA GLN A 205 -2.81 0.74 -10.58
C GLN A 205 -2.03 1.37 -11.72
N GLY A 206 -0.82 0.89 -11.94
CA GLY A 206 -0.09 1.20 -13.14
C GLY A 206 0.68 0.04 -13.72
N ASP A 207 1.16 0.25 -14.93
CA ASP A 207 2.01 -0.68 -15.66
C ASP A 207 1.46 -2.11 -15.59
N TYR A 208 0.23 -2.34 -16.08
CA TYR A 208 -0.53 -3.61 -16.17
C TYR A 208 -0.70 -4.52 -14.92
N GLY A 209 -0.10 -4.23 -13.77
CA GLY A 209 -0.17 -5.15 -12.60
C GLY A 209 0.25 -4.55 -11.25
N HIS A 210 0.77 -3.33 -11.25
CA HIS A 210 1.37 -2.74 -10.06
C HIS A 210 0.36 -1.89 -9.30
N VAL A 211 -0.09 -2.37 -8.14
CA VAL A 211 -1.24 -1.80 -7.43
C VAL A 211 -0.87 -1.17 -6.09
N ALA A 212 -1.25 0.08 -5.91
CA ALA A 212 -1.30 0.80 -4.64
C ALA A 212 -2.76 0.80 -4.15
N SER A 213 -3.12 -0.13 -3.27
CA SER A 213 -4.54 -0.44 -3.01
C SER A 213 -5.11 0.09 -1.70
N LYS A 214 -4.29 0.33 -0.67
CA LYS A 214 -4.82 0.47 0.69
C LYS A 214 -5.52 1.79 0.95
N ASN A 215 -6.56 1.70 1.78
CA ASN A 215 -7.31 2.81 2.37
C ASN A 215 -7.91 3.79 1.32
N GLY A 216 -8.24 3.31 0.11
CA GLY A 216 -9.06 4.06 -0.83
C GLY A 216 -8.37 5.23 -1.52
N CYS A 217 -7.06 5.15 -1.78
CA CYS A 217 -6.34 6.22 -2.47
C CYS A 217 -6.85 6.47 -3.89
N GLY A 218 -7.41 5.46 -4.56
CA GLY A 218 -8.07 5.59 -5.86
C GLY A 218 -9.32 6.47 -5.82
N ALA A 219 -10.11 6.37 -4.75
CA ALA A 219 -11.29 7.23 -4.59
C ALA A 219 -10.89 8.69 -4.34
N VAL A 220 -9.78 8.94 -3.65
CA VAL A 220 -9.22 10.29 -3.51
C VAL A 220 -8.80 10.85 -4.87
N MET A 221 -8.09 10.05 -5.67
CA MET A 221 -7.68 10.42 -7.03
C MET A 221 -8.91 10.68 -7.94
N GLY A 222 -9.95 9.85 -7.84
CA GLY A 222 -11.22 10.02 -8.55
C GLY A 222 -12.02 11.25 -8.11
N ARG A 223 -12.06 11.55 -6.80
CA ARG A 223 -12.72 12.76 -6.26
C ARG A 223 -12.07 14.04 -6.77
N LYS A 224 -10.77 13.97 -7.03
CA LYS A 224 -10.00 15.05 -7.65
C LYS A 224 -10.22 15.17 -9.17
N LYS A 225 -10.94 14.22 -9.79
CA LYS A 225 -11.12 14.03 -11.24
C LYS A 225 -9.80 13.91 -12.01
N LEU A 226 -8.80 13.31 -11.38
CA LEU A 226 -7.55 12.95 -12.02
C LEU A 226 -7.62 11.46 -12.42
N LYS A 227 -7.79 11.17 -13.71
CA LYS A 227 -7.95 9.80 -14.21
C LYS A 227 -6.63 9.02 -14.23
N ALA A 228 -5.54 9.69 -14.58
CA ALA A 228 -4.23 9.05 -14.69
C ALA A 228 -3.07 10.04 -14.49
N VAL A 229 -1.90 9.48 -14.20
CA VAL A 229 -0.58 10.10 -14.30
C VAL A 229 0.23 9.30 -15.30
N ALA A 230 0.63 9.93 -16.40
CA ALA A 230 1.40 9.34 -17.48
C ALA A 230 2.78 10.01 -17.55
N ILE A 231 3.84 9.25 -17.30
CA ILE A 231 5.22 9.74 -17.18
C ILE A 231 6.07 9.09 -18.25
N VAL A 232 6.50 9.89 -19.22
CA VAL A 232 7.49 9.49 -20.22
C VAL A 232 8.80 9.20 -19.49
N ARG A 233 9.54 8.19 -19.96
CA ARG A 233 10.90 7.93 -19.47
C ARG A 233 11.76 9.17 -19.72
N GLY A 234 12.03 9.90 -18.63
CA GLY A 234 12.78 11.15 -18.71
C GLY A 234 14.23 10.95 -19.19
N THR A 235 14.85 12.04 -19.59
CA THR A 235 16.20 12.05 -20.18
C THR A 235 17.27 12.59 -19.23
N LYS A 236 16.88 13.04 -18.03
CA LYS A 236 17.83 13.63 -17.07
C LYS A 236 18.63 12.54 -16.36
N SER A 237 19.89 12.86 -16.08
CA SER A 237 20.79 11.96 -15.35
C SER A 237 20.58 12.09 -13.83
N LEU A 238 20.51 10.93 -13.16
CA LEU A 238 20.62 10.84 -11.70
C LEU A 238 22.05 10.45 -11.34
N ARG A 239 22.61 11.05 -10.28
CA ARG A 239 23.98 10.77 -9.84
C ARG A 239 23.98 10.21 -8.43
N ALA A 240 24.62 9.06 -8.24
CA ALA A 240 25.00 8.58 -6.91
C ALA A 240 26.28 9.29 -6.45
N ALA A 241 26.45 9.47 -5.14
CA ALA A 241 27.68 10.04 -4.57
C ALA A 241 28.88 9.08 -4.75
N ASP A 242 28.66 7.78 -4.58
CA ASP A 242 29.62 6.71 -4.88
C ASP A 242 28.94 5.64 -5.75
N ALA A 243 29.13 5.76 -7.06
CA ALA A 243 28.55 4.81 -8.02
C ALA A 243 29.09 3.38 -7.86
N ARG A 244 30.36 3.21 -7.46
CA ARG A 244 30.95 1.86 -7.30
C ARG A 244 30.44 1.21 -6.02
N GLY A 245 30.43 1.94 -4.92
CA GLY A 245 29.88 1.46 -3.65
C GLY A 245 28.41 1.12 -3.76
N LEU A 246 27.64 1.87 -4.55
CA LEU A 246 26.22 1.60 -4.78
C LEU A 246 26.00 0.28 -5.53
N VAL A 247 26.76 0.02 -6.60
CA VAL A 247 26.69 -1.25 -7.34
C VAL A 247 27.07 -2.42 -6.43
N GLN A 248 28.14 -2.27 -5.63
CA GLN A 248 28.53 -3.30 -4.67
C GLN A 248 27.43 -3.58 -3.64
N ALA A 249 26.79 -2.54 -3.09
CA ALA A 249 25.69 -2.72 -2.15
C ALA A 249 24.47 -3.39 -2.81
N ALA A 250 24.19 -3.07 -4.08
CA ALA A 250 23.13 -3.74 -4.84
C ALA A 250 23.44 -5.23 -5.08
N ASP A 251 24.70 -5.57 -5.36
CA ASP A 251 25.13 -6.95 -5.53
C ASP A 251 25.03 -7.74 -4.23
N ASP A 252 25.38 -7.14 -3.08
CA ASP A 252 25.24 -7.75 -1.76
C ASP A 252 23.76 -8.00 -1.42
N ILE A 253 22.86 -7.04 -1.71
CA ILE A 253 21.41 -7.22 -1.58
C ILE A 253 20.94 -8.39 -2.45
N GLY A 254 21.35 -8.41 -3.72
CA GLY A 254 20.99 -9.49 -4.64
C GLY A 254 21.56 -10.85 -4.22
N PHE A 255 22.75 -10.88 -3.62
CA PHE A 255 23.35 -12.09 -3.06
C PHE A 255 22.52 -12.63 -1.89
N ASP A 256 22.15 -11.79 -0.92
CA ASP A 256 21.31 -12.18 0.21
C ASP A 256 19.98 -12.76 -0.27
N LEU A 257 19.31 -12.09 -1.20
CA LEU A 257 18.01 -12.54 -1.73
C LEU A 257 18.09 -13.91 -2.42
N ARG A 258 19.21 -14.22 -3.08
CA ARG A 258 19.42 -15.49 -3.78
C ARG A 258 19.86 -16.63 -2.86
N THR A 259 20.51 -16.32 -1.73
CA THR A 259 21.22 -17.31 -0.93
C THR A 259 20.67 -17.49 0.48
N ASP A 260 20.01 -16.49 1.06
CA ASP A 260 19.40 -16.60 2.38
C ASP A 260 18.16 -17.51 2.31
N PRO A 261 18.09 -18.59 3.12
CA PRO A 261 16.94 -19.50 3.13
C PRO A 261 15.58 -18.83 3.39
N SER A 262 15.56 -17.69 4.08
CA SER A 262 14.34 -16.92 4.39
C SER A 262 13.86 -16.04 3.22
N ALA A 263 14.74 -15.75 2.25
CA ALA A 263 14.45 -14.89 1.10
C ALA A 263 14.48 -15.63 -0.24
N LYS A 264 15.22 -16.73 -0.36
CA LYS A 264 15.42 -17.47 -1.62
C LYS A 264 14.12 -17.87 -2.31
N SER A 265 13.15 -18.39 -1.55
CA SER A 265 11.86 -18.78 -2.13
C SER A 265 11.09 -17.58 -2.69
N LEU A 266 11.21 -16.41 -2.06
CA LEU A 266 10.64 -15.16 -2.56
C LEU A 266 11.36 -14.68 -3.83
N TYR A 267 12.69 -14.83 -3.90
CA TYR A 267 13.46 -14.55 -5.11
C TYR A 267 13.01 -15.41 -6.29
N GLU A 268 12.86 -16.72 -6.08
CA GLU A 268 12.53 -17.69 -7.13
C GLU A 268 11.07 -17.65 -7.56
N TYR A 269 10.14 -17.46 -6.61
CA TYR A 269 8.70 -17.69 -6.81
C TYR A 269 7.80 -16.50 -6.47
N GLY A 270 8.35 -15.35 -6.08
CA GLY A 270 7.53 -14.27 -5.54
C GLY A 270 6.77 -14.75 -4.30
N THR A 271 5.53 -14.27 -4.13
CA THR A 271 4.73 -14.60 -2.93
C THR A 271 3.92 -15.89 -3.04
N LEU A 272 3.93 -16.58 -4.19
CA LEU A 272 3.17 -17.81 -4.44
C LEU A 272 3.28 -18.88 -3.34
N PRO A 273 4.48 -19.15 -2.76
CA PRO A 273 4.61 -20.12 -1.66
C PRO A 273 3.76 -19.80 -0.43
N GLY A 274 3.29 -18.56 -0.30
CA GLY A 274 2.46 -18.07 0.80
C GLY A 274 1.20 -18.90 1.02
N VAL A 275 0.55 -19.42 -0.04
CA VAL A 275 -0.69 -20.21 0.11
C VAL A 275 -0.45 -21.47 0.95
N VAL A 276 0.54 -22.27 0.57
CA VAL A 276 0.88 -23.52 1.27
C VAL A 276 1.50 -23.23 2.64
N ASN A 277 2.40 -22.24 2.73
CA ASN A 277 3.08 -21.90 3.97
C ASN A 277 2.10 -21.40 5.05
N LEU A 278 1.17 -20.53 4.68
CA LEU A 278 0.20 -19.97 5.62
C LEU A 278 -0.90 -20.97 5.95
N SER A 279 -1.25 -21.88 5.05
CA SER A 279 -2.12 -23.02 5.37
C SER A 279 -1.55 -23.86 6.51
N ARG A 280 -0.25 -24.21 6.46
CA ARG A 280 0.44 -24.97 7.52
C ARG A 280 0.45 -24.26 8.87
N LEU A 281 0.44 -22.92 8.87
CA LEU A 281 0.39 -22.10 10.07
C LEU A 281 -1.03 -21.87 10.60
N GLY A 282 -2.08 -22.30 9.88
CA GLY A 282 -3.46 -21.91 10.17
C GLY A 282 -3.76 -20.44 9.88
N ALA A 283 -2.91 -19.80 9.06
CA ALA A 283 -2.94 -18.38 8.72
C ALA A 283 -3.47 -18.10 7.29
N LEU A 284 -3.93 -19.12 6.55
CA LEU A 284 -4.64 -18.95 5.28
C LEU A 284 -6.13 -18.75 5.57
N PRO A 285 -6.76 -17.66 5.08
CA PRO A 285 -8.17 -17.42 5.35
C PRO A 285 -9.04 -18.26 4.43
N ILE A 286 -9.95 -19.05 5.00
CA ILE A 286 -10.85 -19.91 4.24
C ILE A 286 -12.29 -19.52 4.55
N LYS A 287 -13.07 -19.22 3.50
CA LYS A 287 -14.51 -18.93 3.57
C LYS A 287 -14.86 -17.97 4.71
N ASN A 288 -14.36 -16.74 4.67
CA ASN A 288 -14.62 -15.71 5.67
C ASN A 288 -14.38 -16.15 7.14
N TYR A 289 -13.23 -16.80 7.41
CA TYR A 289 -12.84 -17.28 8.76
C TYR A 289 -13.77 -18.34 9.35
N THR A 290 -14.49 -19.09 8.51
CA THR A 290 -15.34 -20.20 8.99
C THR A 290 -14.54 -21.47 9.30
N THR A 291 -13.34 -21.63 8.73
CA THR A 291 -12.42 -22.76 9.00
C THR A 291 -10.97 -22.36 8.71
N ASN A 292 -10.01 -23.08 9.30
CA ASN A 292 -8.59 -23.04 8.98
C ASN A 292 -8.09 -24.34 8.33
N VAL A 293 -9.00 -25.23 7.92
CA VAL A 293 -8.67 -26.52 7.32
C VAL A 293 -8.97 -26.49 5.82
N PRO A 294 -7.95 -26.64 4.95
CA PRO A 294 -8.18 -26.80 3.51
C PRO A 294 -9.00 -28.04 3.19
N SER A 295 -9.95 -27.92 2.26
CA SER A 295 -10.79 -29.02 1.80
C SER A 295 -10.21 -29.79 0.60
N ILE A 296 -8.96 -29.53 0.23
CA ILE A 296 -8.30 -30.05 -0.97
C ILE A 296 -6.86 -30.45 -0.68
N ASP A 297 -6.24 -31.17 -1.61
CA ASP A 297 -4.80 -31.42 -1.58
C ASP A 297 -4.02 -30.14 -1.87
N MET A 298 -3.29 -29.67 -0.85
CA MET A 298 -2.47 -28.46 -0.94
C MET A 298 -1.30 -28.58 -1.92
N SER A 299 -0.92 -29.80 -2.34
CA SER A 299 0.14 -29.97 -3.34
C SER A 299 -0.19 -29.26 -4.66
N GLN A 300 -1.47 -29.02 -4.96
CA GLN A 300 -1.92 -28.30 -6.15
C GLN A 300 -1.60 -26.80 -6.11
N TRP A 301 -1.37 -26.25 -4.92
CA TRP A 301 -1.09 -24.83 -4.67
C TRP A 301 0.40 -24.55 -4.41
N GLU A 302 1.27 -25.53 -4.68
CA GLU A 302 2.72 -25.31 -4.62
C GLU A 302 3.16 -24.38 -5.76
N ALA A 303 4.07 -23.45 -5.45
CA ALA A 303 4.47 -22.41 -6.38
C ALA A 303 4.95 -22.91 -7.76
N PRO A 304 5.70 -24.02 -7.90
CA PRO A 304 6.04 -24.56 -9.21
C PRO A 304 4.82 -24.95 -10.06
N LYS A 305 3.76 -25.50 -9.44
CA LYS A 305 2.51 -25.87 -10.15
C LYS A 305 1.69 -24.66 -10.52
N LEU A 306 1.66 -23.64 -9.65
CA LEU A 306 1.01 -22.36 -9.95
C LEU A 306 1.66 -21.63 -11.14
N ARG A 307 2.92 -21.96 -11.47
CA ARG A 307 3.65 -21.45 -12.65
C ARG A 307 3.78 -22.48 -13.77
N GLU A 308 3.25 -23.67 -13.62
CA GLU A 308 3.36 -24.73 -14.62
C GLU A 308 2.58 -24.33 -15.88
N GLY A 309 3.25 -24.35 -17.04
CA GLY A 309 2.62 -23.93 -18.30
C GLY A 309 2.48 -22.41 -18.45
N PHE A 310 3.28 -21.61 -17.75
CA PHE A 310 3.38 -20.18 -18.00
C PHE A 310 4.50 -19.94 -19.02
N ASP A 311 4.18 -19.29 -20.14
CA ASP A 311 5.22 -18.72 -21.00
C ASP A 311 5.79 -17.52 -20.25
N HIS A 312 7.00 -17.64 -19.72
CA HIS A 312 7.64 -16.56 -18.96
C HIS A 312 7.80 -15.32 -19.85
N ARG A 313 6.86 -14.39 -19.75
CA ARG A 313 6.95 -13.03 -20.28
C ARG A 313 7.12 -12.13 -19.07
N GLY A 314 8.37 -11.91 -18.68
CA GLY A 314 8.72 -11.11 -17.51
C GLY A 314 7.99 -9.77 -17.52
N HIS A 315 7.34 -9.43 -16.40
CA HIS A 315 6.68 -8.16 -16.17
C HIS A 315 7.44 -7.37 -15.09
N GLN A 316 8.77 -7.44 -15.16
CA GLN A 316 9.64 -6.99 -14.10
C GLN A 316 9.60 -5.46 -13.94
N CYS A 317 9.58 -5.01 -12.69
CA CYS A 317 9.80 -3.60 -12.35
C CYS A 317 11.20 -3.15 -12.79
N SER A 318 11.40 -1.83 -12.91
CA SER A 318 12.71 -1.26 -13.22
C SER A 318 13.80 -1.73 -12.25
N ALA A 319 14.95 -2.14 -12.80
CA ALA A 319 16.14 -2.62 -12.09
C ALA A 319 15.91 -3.85 -11.18
N CYS A 320 14.80 -4.58 -11.32
CA CYS A 320 14.49 -5.72 -10.48
C CYS A 320 15.15 -7.01 -10.99
N GLY A 321 16.00 -7.65 -10.17
CA GLY A 321 16.60 -8.95 -10.45
C GLY A 321 15.76 -10.15 -9.98
N MET A 322 14.59 -9.92 -9.38
CA MET A 322 13.72 -10.98 -8.83
C MET A 322 13.01 -11.77 -9.94
N HIS A 323 12.73 -13.05 -9.69
CA HIS A 323 11.97 -13.92 -10.61
C HIS A 323 10.49 -13.97 -10.18
N HIS A 324 9.84 -12.81 -10.15
CA HIS A 324 8.40 -12.67 -9.89
C HIS A 324 7.76 -11.68 -10.86
N CYS A 325 6.43 -11.54 -10.77
CA CYS A 325 5.62 -10.65 -11.59
C CYS A 325 5.65 -11.12 -13.06
N HIS A 326 4.69 -11.97 -13.41
CA HIS A 326 4.59 -12.61 -14.71
C HIS A 326 3.24 -12.36 -15.35
N MET A 327 3.25 -12.00 -16.63
CA MET A 327 2.03 -12.03 -17.44
C MET A 327 1.82 -13.42 -18.02
N SER A 328 0.58 -13.84 -18.07
CA SER A 328 0.22 -15.24 -18.27
C SER A 328 -1.01 -15.36 -19.15
N VAL A 329 -1.14 -16.46 -19.89
CA VAL A 329 -2.33 -16.73 -20.71
C VAL A 329 -2.99 -17.98 -20.18
N ILE A 330 -4.25 -17.86 -19.78
CA ILE A 330 -5.04 -19.01 -19.32
C ILE A 330 -5.21 -20.00 -20.47
N ARG A 331 -4.83 -21.26 -20.27
CA ARG A 331 -4.77 -22.27 -21.34
C ARG A 331 -6.03 -23.12 -21.49
N LYS A 332 -6.89 -23.17 -20.45
CA LYS A 332 -8.06 -24.05 -20.36
C LYS A 332 -9.23 -23.38 -19.61
N GLY A 333 -10.36 -24.08 -19.55
CA GLY A 333 -11.55 -23.60 -18.85
C GLY A 333 -12.25 -22.42 -19.54
N ASP A 334 -13.20 -21.81 -18.82
CA ASP A 334 -14.08 -20.75 -19.33
C ASP A 334 -13.34 -19.47 -19.73
N HIS A 335 -12.13 -19.27 -19.21
CA HIS A 335 -11.33 -18.05 -19.42
C HIS A 335 -10.14 -18.27 -20.36
N LYS A 336 -10.11 -19.38 -21.10
CA LYS A 336 -9.05 -19.70 -22.07
C LYS A 336 -8.76 -18.55 -23.03
N GLY A 337 -7.49 -18.20 -23.16
CA GLY A 337 -6.99 -17.12 -24.02
C GLY A 337 -6.89 -15.76 -23.33
N SER A 338 -7.43 -15.63 -22.11
CA SER A 338 -7.31 -14.39 -21.35
C SER A 338 -5.88 -14.17 -20.87
N ILE A 339 -5.38 -12.94 -21.04
CA ILE A 339 -4.15 -12.49 -20.42
C ILE A 339 -4.45 -12.10 -18.97
N VAL A 340 -3.68 -12.63 -18.03
CA VAL A 340 -3.78 -12.38 -16.60
C VAL A 340 -2.41 -12.00 -16.03
N ASP A 341 -2.41 -11.12 -15.04
CA ASP A 341 -1.23 -10.91 -14.19
C ASP A 341 -1.15 -12.05 -13.18
N GLU A 342 0.07 -12.55 -12.91
CA GLU A 342 0.33 -13.56 -11.89
C GLU A 342 -0.14 -13.01 -10.54
N PRO A 343 -1.16 -13.60 -9.91
CA PRO A 343 -1.60 -13.11 -8.62
C PRO A 343 -0.48 -13.25 -7.59
N GLU A 344 -0.23 -12.17 -6.86
CA GLU A 344 0.48 -12.26 -5.59
C GLU A 344 -0.38 -13.08 -4.61
N TYR A 345 0.20 -13.52 -3.49
CA TYR A 345 -0.47 -14.30 -2.44
C TYR A 345 -1.79 -13.68 -2.02
N GLU A 346 -1.83 -12.36 -1.80
CA GLU A 346 -3.04 -11.65 -1.42
C GLU A 346 -4.15 -11.74 -2.50
N GLY A 347 -3.78 -11.88 -3.78
CA GLY A 347 -4.69 -12.16 -4.88
C GLY A 347 -5.29 -13.56 -4.81
N TRP A 348 -4.44 -14.58 -4.63
CA TRP A 348 -4.89 -15.96 -4.42
C TRP A 348 -5.79 -16.11 -3.19
N SER A 349 -5.45 -15.39 -2.13
CA SER A 349 -6.21 -15.39 -0.89
C SER A 349 -7.55 -14.66 -1.05
N GLY A 350 -7.54 -13.39 -1.47
CA GLY A 350 -8.75 -12.56 -1.54
C GLY A 350 -9.72 -12.96 -2.64
N ALA A 351 -9.24 -13.26 -3.85
CA ALA A 351 -10.08 -13.68 -4.96
C ALA A 351 -10.37 -15.20 -4.96
N GLY A 352 -9.70 -15.98 -4.11
CA GLY A 352 -9.83 -17.44 -4.07
C GLY A 352 -10.26 -17.96 -2.70
N TRP A 353 -9.29 -18.14 -1.81
CA TRP A 353 -9.48 -18.85 -0.54
C TRP A 353 -10.51 -18.21 0.40
N ALA A 354 -10.49 -16.88 0.52
CA ALA A 354 -11.44 -16.14 1.35
C ALA A 354 -12.91 -16.32 0.91
N ILE A 355 -13.12 -16.57 -0.39
CA ILE A 355 -14.44 -16.80 -1.01
C ILE A 355 -14.71 -18.29 -1.30
N GLY A 356 -13.81 -19.20 -0.91
CA GLY A 356 -13.97 -20.64 -1.07
C GLY A 356 -13.71 -21.20 -2.48
N ALA A 357 -13.13 -20.41 -3.40
CA ALA A 357 -12.78 -20.85 -4.76
C ALA A 357 -11.41 -21.55 -4.78
N VAL A 358 -11.32 -22.72 -4.15
CA VAL A 358 -10.03 -23.41 -3.91
C VAL A 358 -9.61 -24.38 -5.02
N SER A 359 -10.54 -24.78 -5.90
CA SER A 359 -10.28 -25.80 -6.93
C SER A 359 -10.05 -25.22 -8.33
N ASP A 360 -10.34 -23.94 -8.55
CA ASP A 360 -10.29 -23.29 -9.87
C ASP A 360 -9.18 -22.22 -9.90
N VAL A 361 -7.92 -22.65 -10.00
CA VAL A 361 -6.75 -21.76 -10.01
C VAL A 361 -6.80 -20.77 -11.18
N ASP A 362 -7.18 -21.23 -12.37
CA ASP A 362 -7.28 -20.37 -13.57
C ASP A 362 -8.39 -19.32 -13.40
N GLY A 363 -9.55 -19.70 -12.86
CA GLY A 363 -10.65 -18.79 -12.55
C GLY A 363 -10.28 -17.76 -11.48
N VAL A 364 -9.51 -18.13 -10.45
CA VAL A 364 -9.02 -17.19 -9.43
C VAL A 364 -8.01 -16.21 -10.03
N ALA A 365 -7.08 -16.66 -10.88
CA ALA A 365 -6.14 -15.78 -11.55
C ALA A 365 -6.85 -14.74 -12.44
N TRP A 366 -7.87 -15.19 -13.18
CA TRP A 366 -8.72 -14.31 -13.95
C TRP A 366 -9.46 -13.31 -13.07
N LEU A 367 -10.11 -13.76 -12.00
CA LEU A 367 -10.86 -12.88 -11.09
C LEU A 367 -9.97 -11.83 -10.43
N ASN A 368 -8.74 -12.20 -10.02
CA ASN A 368 -7.76 -11.25 -9.51
C ASN A 368 -7.44 -10.17 -10.54
N THR A 369 -7.17 -10.57 -11.79
CA THR A 369 -6.90 -9.62 -12.87
C THR A 369 -8.09 -8.67 -13.13
N GLU A 370 -9.32 -9.17 -13.03
CA GLU A 370 -10.51 -8.32 -13.17
C GLU A 370 -10.69 -7.35 -12.00
N LEU A 371 -10.26 -7.71 -10.77
CA LEU A 371 -10.20 -6.78 -9.64
C LEU A 371 -9.19 -5.66 -9.88
N ASP A 372 -8.02 -6.02 -10.40
CA ASP A 372 -6.97 -5.05 -10.75
C ASP A 372 -7.49 -4.09 -11.83
N LYS A 373 -8.04 -4.61 -12.93
CA LYS A 373 -8.66 -3.81 -14.00
C LYS A 373 -9.74 -2.86 -13.48
N ALA A 374 -10.63 -3.34 -12.61
CA ALA A 374 -11.64 -2.52 -11.96
C ALA A 374 -11.05 -1.48 -10.98
N CYS A 375 -9.83 -1.74 -10.52
CA CYS A 375 -9.00 -0.97 -9.60
C CYS A 375 -9.55 -0.99 -8.16
N LEU A 376 -9.74 -2.18 -7.61
CA LEU A 376 -10.20 -2.43 -6.24
C LEU A 376 -9.09 -3.04 -5.38
N ASP A 377 -9.09 -2.77 -4.06
CA ASP A 377 -8.29 -3.56 -3.11
C ASP A 377 -8.83 -4.98 -3.01
N VAL A 378 -8.05 -5.96 -3.50
CA VAL A 378 -8.38 -7.39 -3.46
C VAL A 378 -8.67 -7.92 -2.07
N ASN A 379 -8.03 -7.36 -1.03
CA ASN A 379 -8.28 -7.81 0.34
C ASN A 379 -9.66 -7.38 0.82
N GLU A 380 -9.98 -6.08 0.70
CA GLU A 380 -11.30 -5.56 1.08
C GLU A 380 -12.40 -6.26 0.26
N PHE A 381 -12.19 -6.44 -1.04
CA PHE A 381 -13.13 -7.19 -1.88
C PHE A 381 -13.31 -8.63 -1.41
N GLY A 382 -12.22 -9.37 -1.13
CA GLY A 382 -12.28 -10.75 -0.67
C GLY A 382 -13.10 -10.90 0.61
N TRP A 383 -12.91 -9.99 1.57
CA TRP A 383 -13.70 -9.96 2.81
C TRP A 383 -15.15 -9.60 2.58
N ILE A 384 -15.45 -8.64 1.69
CA ILE A 384 -16.83 -8.30 1.32
C ILE A 384 -17.52 -9.49 0.65
N CYS A 385 -16.86 -10.10 -0.34
CA CYS A 385 -17.43 -11.17 -1.14
C CYS A 385 -17.68 -12.41 -0.28
N GLY A 386 -16.71 -12.80 0.55
CA GLY A 386 -16.87 -13.90 1.50
C GLY A 386 -17.95 -13.63 2.54
N TRP A 387 -18.03 -12.40 3.06
CA TRP A 387 -19.09 -12.00 3.98
C TRP A 387 -20.49 -12.06 3.33
N VAL A 388 -20.64 -11.63 2.08
CA VAL A 388 -21.90 -11.71 1.34
C VAL A 388 -22.29 -13.17 1.09
N MET A 389 -21.36 -14.04 0.70
CA MET A 389 -21.59 -15.48 0.54
C MET A 389 -22.08 -16.13 1.84
N GLU A 390 -21.40 -15.87 2.96
CA GLU A 390 -21.82 -16.39 4.28
C GLU A 390 -23.20 -15.84 4.68
N CYS A 391 -23.46 -14.56 4.44
CA CYS A 391 -24.75 -13.95 4.75
C CYS A 391 -25.88 -14.52 3.90
N GLN A 392 -25.66 -14.85 2.62
CA GLN A 392 -26.67 -15.51 1.80
C GLN A 392 -26.89 -16.95 2.23
N GLU A 393 -25.82 -17.70 2.54
CA GLU A 393 -25.93 -19.07 3.07
C GLU A 393 -26.75 -19.11 4.37
N LYS A 394 -26.60 -18.10 5.23
CA LYS A 394 -27.36 -17.97 6.50
C LYS A 394 -28.70 -17.24 6.38
N GLY A 395 -29.06 -16.75 5.19
CA GLY A 395 -30.31 -16.02 4.93
C GLY A 395 -30.36 -14.58 5.48
N TYR A 396 -29.22 -14.00 5.85
CA TYR A 396 -29.12 -12.60 6.32
C TYR A 396 -29.14 -11.59 5.17
N ILE A 397 -28.68 -12.00 4.00
CA ILE A 397 -28.86 -11.28 2.74
C ILE A 397 -29.68 -12.19 1.84
N THR A 398 -30.82 -11.73 1.35
CA THR A 398 -31.67 -12.49 0.44
C THR A 398 -31.17 -12.38 -1.00
N GLU A 399 -31.53 -13.34 -1.85
CA GLU A 399 -31.30 -13.27 -3.30
C GLU A 399 -31.96 -12.03 -3.92
N ALA A 400 -33.15 -11.64 -3.43
CA ALA A 400 -33.84 -10.43 -3.90
C ALA A 400 -33.08 -9.13 -3.54
N GLN A 401 -32.47 -9.06 -2.35
CA GLN A 401 -31.66 -7.91 -1.94
C GLN A 401 -30.38 -7.78 -2.79
N LEU A 402 -29.68 -8.88 -3.02
CA LEU A 402 -28.46 -8.89 -3.84
C LEU A 402 -28.77 -8.77 -5.34
N GLY A 403 -29.91 -9.32 -5.78
CA GLY A 403 -30.33 -9.43 -7.18
C GLY A 403 -29.88 -10.73 -7.88
N PHE A 404 -29.25 -11.65 -7.15
CA PHE A 404 -28.89 -13.00 -7.57
C PHE A 404 -28.40 -13.85 -6.38
N ARG A 405 -28.33 -15.16 -6.58
CA ARG A 405 -27.70 -16.09 -5.64
C ARG A 405 -26.20 -16.16 -5.88
N LEU A 406 -25.41 -15.92 -4.84
CA LEU A 406 -23.96 -16.01 -4.78
C LEU A 406 -23.58 -17.06 -3.74
N THR A 407 -22.89 -18.12 -4.17
CA THR A 407 -22.47 -19.22 -3.30
C THR A 407 -20.96 -19.28 -3.16
N TRP A 408 -20.45 -19.94 -2.11
CA TRP A 408 -19.01 -20.18 -1.95
C TRP A 408 -18.37 -20.75 -3.22
N GLY A 409 -17.26 -20.16 -3.64
CA GLY A 409 -16.49 -20.56 -4.81
C GLY A 409 -17.02 -20.07 -6.15
N ASP A 410 -18.12 -19.29 -6.19
CA ASP A 410 -18.70 -18.79 -7.43
C ASP A 410 -17.90 -17.60 -8.01
N ILE A 411 -16.94 -17.92 -8.89
CA ILE A 411 -16.10 -16.95 -9.61
C ILE A 411 -16.93 -16.00 -10.49
N LYS A 412 -17.97 -16.50 -11.17
CA LYS A 412 -18.80 -15.68 -12.06
C LYS A 412 -19.66 -14.70 -11.27
N GLY A 413 -20.25 -15.17 -10.18
CA GLY A 413 -20.98 -14.32 -9.23
C GLY A 413 -20.09 -13.27 -8.58
N ALA A 414 -18.86 -13.64 -8.18
CA ALA A 414 -17.88 -12.69 -7.66
C ALA A 414 -17.51 -11.62 -8.70
N ALA A 415 -17.29 -11.99 -9.97
CA ALA A 415 -17.04 -11.04 -11.04
C ALA A 415 -18.22 -10.09 -11.31
N ARG A 416 -19.46 -10.58 -11.19
CA ARG A 416 -20.65 -9.72 -11.23
C ARG A 416 -20.65 -8.73 -10.06
N LEU A 417 -20.23 -9.16 -8.87
CA LEU A 417 -20.11 -8.29 -7.69
C LEU A 417 -19.08 -7.17 -7.91
N ILE A 418 -17.94 -7.47 -8.55
CA ILE A 418 -16.93 -6.46 -8.96
C ILE A 418 -17.60 -5.35 -9.78
N GLN A 419 -18.37 -5.71 -10.81
CA GLN A 419 -19.04 -4.73 -11.67
C GLN A 419 -20.08 -3.91 -10.90
N MET A 420 -20.86 -4.55 -10.04
CA MET A 420 -21.87 -3.87 -9.21
C MET A 420 -21.23 -2.87 -8.24
N ILE A 421 -20.17 -3.28 -7.54
CA ILE A 421 -19.42 -2.41 -6.61
C ILE A 421 -18.77 -1.25 -7.36
N SER A 422 -18.02 -1.56 -8.43
CA SER A 422 -17.23 -0.57 -9.17
C SER A 422 -18.06 0.51 -9.84
N ARG A 423 -19.35 0.24 -10.07
CA ARG A 423 -20.30 1.16 -10.68
C ARG A 423 -21.41 1.62 -9.72
N ARG A 424 -21.34 1.23 -8.44
CA ARG A 424 -22.36 1.49 -7.40
C ARG A 424 -23.78 1.15 -7.86
N GLN A 425 -23.98 -0.06 -8.38
CA GLN A 425 -25.26 -0.52 -8.93
C GLN A 425 -25.99 -1.45 -7.95
N GLY A 426 -27.25 -1.12 -7.67
CA GLY A 426 -28.10 -1.93 -6.77
C GLY A 426 -27.44 -2.10 -5.40
N PHE A 427 -27.38 -3.35 -4.92
CA PHE A 427 -26.70 -3.67 -3.66
C PHE A 427 -25.20 -3.33 -3.65
N GLY A 428 -24.59 -3.21 -4.84
CA GLY A 428 -23.19 -2.80 -4.99
C GLY A 428 -22.89 -1.40 -4.46
N ASP A 429 -23.87 -0.49 -4.39
CA ASP A 429 -23.67 0.84 -3.79
C ASP A 429 -23.39 0.75 -2.28
N LEU A 430 -24.11 -0.11 -1.57
CA LEU A 430 -23.86 -0.38 -0.16
C LEU A 430 -22.47 -1.00 0.05
N LEU A 431 -22.14 -1.99 -0.77
CA LEU A 431 -20.86 -2.70 -0.69
C LEU A 431 -19.66 -1.81 -1.06
N ALA A 432 -19.85 -0.81 -1.91
CA ALA A 432 -18.82 0.16 -2.27
C ALA A 432 -18.34 1.03 -1.09
N GLU A 433 -19.06 1.04 0.03
CA GLU A 433 -18.63 1.69 1.27
C GLU A 433 -17.62 0.85 2.08
N GLY A 434 -17.29 -0.37 1.66
CA GLY A 434 -16.39 -1.27 2.39
C GLY A 434 -17.13 -2.12 3.43
N VAL A 435 -16.47 -3.20 3.88
CA VAL A 435 -17.11 -4.26 4.67
C VAL A 435 -17.67 -3.76 6.00
N LYS A 436 -16.94 -2.89 6.71
CA LYS A 436 -17.40 -2.33 8.01
C LYS A 436 -18.73 -1.60 7.88
N ARG A 437 -18.80 -0.61 6.99
CA ARG A 437 -19.97 0.26 6.84
C ARG A 437 -21.15 -0.50 6.27
N ALA A 438 -20.91 -1.39 5.31
CA ALA A 438 -21.95 -2.25 4.77
C ALA A 438 -22.54 -3.17 5.86
N ALA A 439 -21.69 -3.80 6.66
CA ALA A 439 -22.08 -4.70 7.74
C ALA A 439 -22.82 -3.98 8.87
N GLU A 440 -22.36 -2.79 9.28
CA GLU A 440 -23.04 -1.95 10.27
C GLU A 440 -24.43 -1.52 9.80
N LYS A 441 -24.60 -1.25 8.51
CA LYS A 441 -25.90 -0.87 7.95
C LYS A 441 -26.91 -2.02 7.96
N LEU A 442 -26.47 -3.26 7.77
CA LEU A 442 -27.33 -4.44 7.86
C LEU A 442 -27.62 -4.85 9.32
N GLY A 443 -26.69 -4.61 10.24
CA GLY A 443 -26.84 -4.96 11.65
C GLY A 443 -26.63 -6.46 11.94
N SER A 444 -26.76 -6.84 13.21
CA SER A 444 -26.65 -8.25 13.62
C SER A 444 -27.86 -9.06 13.16
N PRO A 445 -27.68 -10.35 12.79
CA PRO A 445 -26.45 -11.15 12.91
C PRO A 445 -25.46 -11.02 11.73
N ALA A 446 -25.81 -10.30 10.65
CA ALA A 446 -24.93 -10.14 9.49
C ALA A 446 -23.60 -9.46 9.88
N LYS A 447 -23.68 -8.41 10.70
CA LYS A 447 -22.52 -7.65 11.20
C LYS A 447 -21.49 -8.53 11.90
N ASP A 448 -21.93 -9.52 12.67
CA ASP A 448 -21.05 -10.34 13.51
C ASP A 448 -20.19 -11.33 12.70
N CYS A 449 -20.50 -11.51 11.41
CA CYS A 449 -19.71 -12.31 10.48
C CYS A 449 -18.68 -11.47 9.69
N ALA A 450 -18.74 -10.14 9.75
CA ALA A 450 -17.86 -9.27 8.97
C ALA A 450 -16.48 -9.09 9.61
N ILE A 451 -15.44 -9.04 8.78
CA ILE A 451 -14.03 -8.96 9.19
C ILE A 451 -13.49 -7.56 8.88
N TYR A 452 -13.23 -6.78 9.93
CA TYR A 452 -12.66 -5.44 9.81
C TYR A 452 -12.00 -4.98 11.11
N THR A 453 -11.20 -3.92 11.04
CA THR A 453 -10.79 -3.13 12.22
C THR A 453 -11.86 -2.09 12.55
N GLU A 454 -12.03 -1.71 13.82
CA GLU A 454 -13.00 -0.67 14.18
C GLU A 454 -12.66 0.72 13.60
N ARG A 455 -11.44 0.91 13.07
CA ARG A 455 -11.05 2.07 12.23
C ARG A 455 -11.60 2.04 10.80
N GLY A 456 -12.11 0.90 10.35
CA GLY A 456 -12.84 0.76 9.08
C GLY A 456 -12.06 0.23 7.90
N ALA A 457 -10.86 -0.32 8.10
CA ALA A 457 -10.13 -1.08 7.10
C ALA A 457 -10.28 -2.59 7.34
N ALA A 458 -10.46 -3.37 6.28
CA ALA A 458 -10.31 -4.82 6.35
C ALA A 458 -8.82 -5.22 6.40
N PRO A 459 -8.49 -6.34 7.07
CA PRO A 459 -7.10 -6.79 7.19
C PRO A 459 -6.54 -7.30 5.87
N ARG A 460 -5.23 -7.57 5.84
CA ARG A 460 -4.62 -8.30 4.73
C ARG A 460 -5.22 -9.70 4.63
N GLY A 461 -5.06 -10.35 3.48
CA GLY A 461 -5.58 -11.68 3.17
C GLY A 461 -4.90 -12.81 3.93
N HIS A 462 -4.66 -12.65 5.24
CA HIS A 462 -4.23 -13.69 6.15
C HIS A 462 -5.36 -14.00 7.15
N ASP A 463 -5.29 -15.15 7.79
CA ASP A 463 -5.97 -15.38 9.06
C ASP A 463 -5.12 -14.88 10.21
N HIS A 464 -5.40 -13.63 10.65
CA HIS A 464 -4.61 -13.00 11.70
C HIS A 464 -4.90 -13.63 13.08
N ARG A 465 -5.91 -14.50 13.21
CA ARG A 465 -6.13 -15.27 14.46
C ARG A 465 -4.98 -16.25 14.72
N ALA A 466 -4.23 -16.61 13.68
CA ALA A 466 -2.97 -17.35 13.77
C ALA A 466 -1.70 -16.45 13.72
N ARG A 467 -1.87 -15.14 13.49
CA ARG A 467 -0.80 -14.14 13.35
C ARG A 467 -1.12 -12.88 14.14
N TRP A 468 -1.03 -13.00 15.46
CA TRP A 468 -1.41 -11.95 16.41
C TRP A 468 -0.57 -10.67 16.27
N ASP A 469 0.66 -10.82 15.77
CA ASP A 469 1.58 -9.75 15.42
C ASP A 469 0.99 -8.85 14.32
N GLU A 470 0.49 -9.43 13.24
CA GLU A 470 -0.19 -8.67 12.19
C GLU A 470 -1.56 -8.14 12.63
N MET A 471 -2.30 -8.87 13.49
CA MET A 471 -3.56 -8.37 14.05
C MET A 471 -3.34 -7.08 14.83
N LEU A 472 -2.37 -7.10 15.76
CA LEU A 472 -2.02 -5.97 16.61
C LEU A 472 -1.53 -4.78 15.78
N ASP A 473 -0.58 -5.00 14.87
CA ASP A 473 -0.04 -3.94 14.03
C ASP A 473 -1.13 -3.32 13.13
N THR A 474 -2.02 -4.14 12.55
CA THR A 474 -3.14 -3.65 11.73
C THR A 474 -4.12 -2.81 12.55
N CYS A 475 -4.50 -3.24 13.76
CA CYS A 475 -5.47 -2.52 14.59
C CYS A 475 -4.90 -1.23 15.20
N THR A 476 -3.61 -1.19 15.49
CA THR A 476 -2.95 -0.03 16.13
C THR A 476 -2.37 0.98 15.13
N SER A 477 -2.16 0.57 13.88
CA SER A 477 -1.66 1.39 12.79
C SER A 477 -2.55 2.59 12.43
N GLY A 478 -1.91 3.70 12.07
CA GLY A 478 -2.60 4.88 11.54
C GLY A 478 -2.95 4.80 10.05
N THR A 479 -2.33 3.92 9.27
CA THR A 479 -2.36 3.96 7.79
C THR A 479 -3.42 3.08 7.12
N GLY A 480 -4.24 2.38 7.91
CA GLY A 480 -5.22 1.41 7.41
C GLY A 480 -4.61 0.08 6.96
N THR A 481 -3.34 -0.18 7.28
CA THR A 481 -2.65 -1.47 7.08
C THR A 481 -1.47 -1.60 8.05
N LEU A 482 -0.61 -2.61 7.90
CA LEU A 482 0.60 -2.79 8.73
C LEU A 482 1.54 -1.57 8.64
N GLU A 483 2.07 -1.14 9.78
CA GLU A 483 3.05 -0.04 9.89
C GLU A 483 4.44 -0.54 10.29
N SER A 484 4.52 -1.70 10.96
CA SER A 484 5.77 -2.31 11.41
C SER A 484 6.33 -3.28 10.36
N GLY A 485 5.43 -3.94 9.61
CA GLY A 485 5.78 -4.83 8.50
C GLY A 485 6.20 -6.23 8.94
N VAL A 486 6.71 -7.03 7.98
CA VAL A 486 7.19 -8.38 8.26
C VAL A 486 8.51 -8.32 9.02
N PRO A 487 8.71 -9.15 10.06
CA PRO A 487 9.99 -9.21 10.78
C PRO A 487 11.10 -9.79 9.88
N VAL A 488 11.95 -8.91 9.36
CA VAL A 488 13.18 -9.28 8.65
C VAL A 488 14.36 -9.02 9.59
N HIS A 489 15.28 -9.98 9.70
CA HIS A 489 16.45 -9.95 10.60
C HIS A 489 16.22 -9.15 11.91
N PRO A 490 15.20 -9.50 12.72
CA PRO A 490 14.78 -8.68 13.87
C PRO A 490 15.88 -8.49 14.92
N THR A 491 16.89 -9.37 14.94
CA THR A 491 18.07 -9.27 15.80
C THR A 491 18.91 -8.02 15.53
N GLU A 492 18.90 -7.45 14.32
CA GLU A 492 19.59 -6.18 13.99
C GLU A 492 19.06 -5.00 14.80
N VAL A 493 17.81 -5.09 15.27
CA VAL A 493 17.14 -4.05 16.06
C VAL A 493 16.89 -4.50 17.51
N GLY A 494 17.67 -5.48 17.98
CA GLY A 494 17.66 -5.96 19.35
C GLY A 494 16.45 -6.82 19.72
N GLN A 495 15.69 -7.32 18.74
CA GLN A 495 14.56 -8.20 18.97
C GLN A 495 14.98 -9.68 18.86
N PRO A 496 14.29 -10.60 19.56
CA PRO A 496 14.59 -12.02 19.46
C PRO A 496 14.32 -12.55 18.04
N ALA A 497 15.08 -13.56 17.61
CA ALA A 497 14.88 -14.18 16.29
C ALA A 497 13.55 -14.92 16.17
N ARG A 498 12.99 -15.38 17.30
CA ARG A 498 11.71 -16.09 17.39
C ARG A 498 11.02 -15.72 18.70
N ILE A 499 9.70 -15.69 18.66
CA ILE A 499 8.83 -15.51 19.83
C ILE A 499 7.75 -16.59 19.82
N ASN A 500 7.09 -16.79 20.96
CA ASN A 500 5.79 -17.46 20.95
C ASN A 500 4.76 -16.51 20.32
N THR A 501 4.20 -16.88 19.17
CA THR A 501 3.24 -16.06 18.42
C THR A 501 1.85 -15.99 19.07
N PHE A 502 1.63 -16.76 20.13
CA PHE A 502 0.39 -16.79 20.93
C PHE A 502 0.58 -16.28 22.37
N ASP A 503 1.73 -15.65 22.65
CA ASP A 503 1.93 -14.87 23.88
C ASP A 503 1.77 -13.38 23.55
N GLY A 504 0.67 -12.79 24.03
CA GLY A 504 0.34 -11.41 23.72
C GLY A 504 1.39 -10.39 24.16
N GLU A 505 2.09 -10.63 25.27
CA GLU A 505 3.12 -9.71 25.73
C GLU A 505 4.40 -9.81 24.88
N ALA A 506 4.80 -11.04 24.53
CA ALA A 506 5.93 -11.26 23.63
C ALA A 506 5.67 -10.67 22.24
N VAL A 507 4.46 -10.88 21.70
CA VAL A 507 4.03 -10.31 20.41
C VAL A 507 4.04 -8.79 20.45
N ALA A 508 3.46 -8.17 21.48
CA ALA A 508 3.37 -6.73 21.56
C ALA A 508 4.75 -6.05 21.71
N LYS A 509 5.65 -6.61 22.53
CA LYS A 509 7.04 -6.13 22.64
C LYS A 509 7.78 -6.23 21.31
N PHE A 510 7.59 -7.35 20.62
CA PHE A 510 8.24 -7.61 19.35
C PHE A 510 7.81 -6.63 18.26
N ILE A 511 6.50 -6.45 18.07
CA ILE A 511 5.94 -5.50 17.10
C ILE A 511 6.36 -4.06 17.42
N ALA A 512 6.28 -3.64 18.69
CA ALA A 512 6.75 -2.31 19.09
C ALA A 512 8.26 -2.13 18.85
N GLY A 513 9.04 -3.18 19.07
CA GLY A 513 10.49 -3.22 18.88
C GLY A 513 10.91 -3.00 17.43
N ILE A 514 10.28 -3.70 16.49
CA ILE A 514 10.59 -3.58 15.05
C ILE A 514 9.93 -2.36 14.39
N ARG A 515 9.04 -1.66 15.10
CA ARG A 515 8.36 -0.48 14.56
C ARG A 515 9.37 0.55 14.06
N GLY A 516 9.15 1.00 12.84
CA GLY A 516 9.97 1.98 12.13
C GLY A 516 10.68 1.38 10.92
N ARG A 517 11.06 0.10 10.95
CA ARG A 517 11.75 -0.55 9.82
C ARG A 517 11.01 -0.35 8.50
N ARG A 518 9.70 -0.66 8.49
CA ARG A 518 8.88 -0.52 7.28
C ARG A 518 8.81 0.91 6.75
N ASN A 519 8.61 1.90 7.62
CA ASN A 519 8.57 3.31 7.21
C ASN A 519 9.91 3.80 6.65
N PHE A 520 11.03 3.28 7.17
CA PHE A 520 12.35 3.53 6.58
C PHE A 520 12.45 2.95 5.18
N GLU A 521 12.18 1.65 5.02
CA GLU A 521 12.21 0.96 3.73
C GLU A 521 11.31 1.65 2.67
N ASP A 522 10.08 2.02 3.06
CA ASP A 522 9.13 2.69 2.17
C ASP A 522 9.57 4.11 1.78
N SER A 523 10.43 4.74 2.58
CA SER A 523 10.99 6.06 2.26
C SER A 523 12.16 5.96 1.27
N LEU A 524 12.79 4.79 1.12
CA LEU A 524 13.87 4.57 0.15
C LEU A 524 13.36 4.54 -1.30
N GLY A 525 12.08 4.27 -1.53
CA GLY A 525 11.52 4.04 -2.86
C GLY A 525 11.91 2.67 -3.43
N MET A 526 12.12 1.69 -2.55
CA MET A 526 12.45 0.31 -2.90
C MET A 526 11.29 -0.64 -2.63
N CYS A 527 11.20 -1.71 -3.41
CA CYS A 527 10.26 -2.80 -3.20
C CYS A 527 10.52 -3.53 -1.86
N ILE A 528 9.46 -3.85 -1.13
CA ILE A 528 9.53 -4.64 0.12
C ILE A 528 10.27 -5.97 -0.04
N PHE A 529 10.18 -6.59 -1.23
CA PHE A 529 10.84 -7.87 -1.46
C PHE A 529 12.35 -7.73 -1.59
N THR A 530 12.84 -6.59 -2.11
CA THR A 530 14.27 -6.35 -2.22
C THR A 530 14.86 -5.77 -0.95
N THR A 531 14.03 -5.22 -0.05
CA THR A 531 14.43 -4.83 1.31
C THR A 531 14.43 -5.98 2.32
N ARG A 532 14.13 -7.23 1.90
CA ARG A 532 14.29 -8.44 2.72
C ARG A 532 15.76 -8.88 2.86
N THR A 533 16.61 -7.93 3.23
CA THR A 533 18.04 -8.06 3.51
C THR A 533 18.35 -7.41 4.86
N ARG A 534 19.62 -7.42 5.26
CA ARG A 534 20.13 -6.70 6.43
C ARG A 534 19.96 -5.19 6.29
N LEU A 535 19.57 -4.51 7.36
CA LEU A 535 19.49 -3.04 7.41
C LEU A 535 20.85 -2.40 7.10
N GLU A 536 21.94 -3.06 7.44
CA GLU A 536 23.29 -2.59 7.14
C GLU A 536 23.53 -2.46 5.62
N ASN A 537 23.04 -3.41 4.81
CA ASN A 537 23.13 -3.33 3.35
C ASN A 537 22.30 -2.16 2.80
N LEU A 538 21.13 -1.91 3.37
CA LEU A 538 20.31 -0.76 2.99
C LEU A 538 20.97 0.58 3.38
N CYS A 539 21.63 0.64 4.55
CA CYS A 539 22.42 1.80 4.96
C CYS A 539 23.57 2.06 3.99
N ARG A 540 24.33 1.02 3.63
CA ARG A 540 25.42 1.12 2.66
C ARG A 540 24.94 1.62 1.30
N ALA A 541 23.82 1.10 0.80
CA ALA A 541 23.22 1.55 -0.45
C ALA A 541 22.78 3.02 -0.38
N LEU A 542 22.11 3.43 0.71
CA LEU A 542 21.68 4.82 0.91
C LEU A 542 22.88 5.77 1.02
N ASN A 543 23.91 5.39 1.77
CA ASN A 543 25.14 6.18 1.95
C ASN A 543 25.88 6.35 0.62
N ALA A 544 26.03 5.28 -0.15
CA ALA A 544 26.63 5.35 -1.49
C ALA A 544 25.78 6.18 -2.47
N ALA A 545 24.45 6.11 -2.38
CA ALA A 545 23.56 6.93 -3.20
C ALA A 545 23.67 8.42 -2.86
N THR A 546 23.70 8.78 -1.58
CA THR A 546 23.49 10.16 -1.11
C THR A 546 24.75 10.89 -0.67
N GLY A 547 25.82 10.16 -0.32
CA GLY A 547 27.01 10.69 0.33
C GLY A 547 26.85 10.87 1.84
N TRP A 548 25.79 10.31 2.43
CA TRP A 548 25.56 10.33 3.87
C TRP A 548 26.31 9.21 4.60
N ASP A 549 26.18 9.25 5.92
CA ASP A 549 26.80 8.38 6.92
C ASP A 549 25.74 7.73 7.83
N VAL A 550 24.60 7.34 7.26
CA VAL A 550 23.47 6.77 8.00
C VAL A 550 23.84 5.41 8.60
N THR A 551 23.48 5.23 9.86
CA THR A 551 23.66 4.01 10.66
C THR A 551 22.34 3.28 10.92
N VAL A 552 22.39 1.99 11.26
CA VAL A 552 21.19 1.19 11.58
C VAL A 552 20.33 1.81 12.71
N PRO A 553 20.89 2.32 13.82
CA PRO A 553 20.08 3.02 14.83
C PRO A 553 19.36 4.26 14.29
N GLU A 554 19.99 5.01 13.37
CA GLU A 554 19.36 6.17 12.74
C GLU A 554 18.19 5.78 11.84
N THR A 555 18.25 4.65 11.12
CA THR A 555 17.15 4.19 10.26
C THR A 555 15.91 3.80 11.08
N VAL A 556 16.11 3.11 12.21
CA VAL A 556 15.02 2.78 13.14
C VAL A 556 14.42 4.06 13.74
N ARG A 557 15.27 5.01 14.17
CA ARG A 557 14.82 6.30 14.68
C ARG A 557 14.01 7.07 13.62
N PHE A 558 14.49 7.13 12.38
CA PHE A 558 13.78 7.76 11.26
C PHE A 558 12.39 7.13 11.07
N GLY A 559 12.33 5.81 11.02
CA GLY A 559 11.07 5.09 10.84
C GLY A 559 10.05 5.34 11.95
N ARG A 560 10.50 5.37 13.20
CA ARG A 560 9.66 5.69 14.38
C ARG A 560 9.21 7.15 14.37
N ARG A 561 10.06 8.06 13.91
CA ARG A 561 9.72 9.48 13.70
C ARG A 561 8.57 9.62 12.70
N THR A 562 8.66 8.95 11.55
CA THR A 562 7.58 8.90 10.55
C THR A 562 6.28 8.31 11.12
N ALA A 563 6.37 7.21 11.87
CA ALA A 563 5.22 6.61 12.53
C ALA A 563 4.56 7.56 13.55
N ALA A 564 5.34 8.33 14.31
CA ALA A 564 4.81 9.31 15.26
C ALA A 564 4.08 10.47 14.57
N ILE A 565 4.58 10.92 13.41
CA ILE A 565 3.91 11.95 12.60
C ILE A 565 2.58 11.43 12.06
N LEU A 566 2.58 10.24 11.44
CA LEU A 566 1.37 9.59 10.94
C LEU A 566 0.36 9.31 12.07
N ARG A 567 0.84 8.94 13.27
CA ARG A 567 0.01 8.78 14.46
C ARG A 567 -0.76 10.05 14.79
N VAL A 568 -0.10 11.21 14.76
CA VAL A 568 -0.77 12.50 15.02
C VAL A 568 -1.77 12.85 13.94
N VAL A 569 -1.43 12.60 12.67
CA VAL A 569 -2.39 12.76 11.56
C VAL A 569 -3.61 11.87 11.78
N SER A 570 -3.42 10.61 12.16
CA SER A 570 -4.51 9.67 12.48
C SER A 570 -5.40 10.19 13.63
N LEU A 571 -4.81 10.68 14.72
CA LEU A 571 -5.56 11.26 15.84
C LEU A 571 -6.37 12.50 15.44
N ARG A 572 -5.79 13.37 14.59
CA ARG A 572 -6.49 14.55 14.02
C ARG A 572 -7.65 14.16 13.10
N SER A 573 -7.63 12.95 12.54
CA SER A 573 -8.74 12.37 11.79
C SER A 573 -9.81 11.69 12.66
N GLY A 574 -9.66 11.73 14.00
CA GLY A 574 -10.62 11.15 14.94
C GLY A 574 -10.35 9.69 15.31
N HIS A 575 -9.20 9.13 14.92
CA HIS A 575 -8.83 7.77 15.31
C HIS A 575 -8.32 7.72 16.74
N THR A 576 -9.17 7.31 17.67
CA THR A 576 -8.86 7.21 19.10
C THR A 576 -8.40 5.79 19.49
N PRO A 577 -7.79 5.62 20.68
CA PRO A 577 -7.37 4.31 21.19
C PRO A 577 -8.48 3.27 21.35
N ASP A 578 -9.74 3.69 21.55
CA ASP A 578 -10.87 2.76 21.65
C ASP A 578 -11.20 2.06 20.33
N LEU A 579 -10.83 2.63 19.18
CA LEU A 579 -11.00 2.02 17.86
C LEU A 579 -9.90 1.01 17.50
N GLU A 580 -8.90 0.81 18.35
CA GLU A 580 -7.77 -0.11 18.09
C GLU A 580 -8.11 -1.54 18.48
N ARG A 581 -9.11 -2.10 17.80
CA ARG A 581 -9.58 -3.47 18.06
C ARG A 581 -10.14 -4.12 16.79
N PRO A 582 -10.12 -5.46 16.73
CA PRO A 582 -10.77 -6.19 15.66
C PRO A 582 -12.30 -6.22 15.84
N SER A 583 -13.03 -6.44 14.74
CA SER A 583 -14.46 -6.79 14.77
C SER A 583 -14.68 -8.17 15.41
N THR A 584 -15.94 -8.51 15.72
CA THR A 584 -16.33 -9.78 16.35
C THR A 584 -15.74 -11.01 15.66
N ARG A 585 -15.93 -11.16 14.34
CA ARG A 585 -15.35 -12.30 13.60
C ARG A 585 -13.83 -12.22 13.53
N TYR A 586 -13.29 -11.02 13.32
CA TYR A 586 -11.85 -10.83 13.13
C TYR A 586 -11.06 -11.22 14.39
N GLY A 587 -11.55 -10.88 15.59
CA GLY A 587 -10.96 -11.25 16.88
C GLY A 587 -11.46 -12.57 17.47
N SER A 588 -12.21 -13.37 16.70
CA SER A 588 -12.76 -14.65 17.17
C SER A 588 -11.69 -15.70 17.41
N THR A 589 -12.03 -16.76 18.15
CA THR A 589 -11.13 -17.90 18.37
C THR A 589 -11.27 -18.91 17.22
N PRO A 590 -10.17 -19.37 16.59
CA PRO A 590 -10.22 -20.46 15.63
C PRO A 590 -10.84 -21.73 16.21
N VAL A 591 -11.77 -22.34 15.47
CA VAL A 591 -12.51 -23.53 15.92
C VAL A 591 -11.84 -24.84 15.50
N ASP A 592 -10.96 -24.79 14.50
CA ASP A 592 -10.26 -25.92 13.91
C ASP A 592 -8.87 -25.51 13.38
N GLY A 593 -8.15 -26.46 12.77
CA GLY A 593 -6.84 -26.23 12.18
C GLY A 593 -5.70 -26.00 13.20
N PRO A 594 -4.50 -25.62 12.72
CA PRO A 594 -3.29 -25.49 13.54
C PRO A 594 -3.39 -24.47 14.68
N ALA A 595 -4.21 -23.42 14.52
CA ALA A 595 -4.41 -22.36 15.51
C ALA A 595 -5.64 -22.57 16.40
N LYS A 596 -6.25 -23.77 16.39
CA LYS A 596 -7.45 -24.09 17.17
C LYS A 596 -7.28 -23.70 18.64
N GLY A 597 -8.26 -22.96 19.17
CA GLY A 597 -8.30 -22.57 20.58
C GLY A 597 -7.38 -21.41 20.96
N GLN A 598 -6.60 -20.86 20.03
CA GLN A 598 -5.75 -19.69 20.30
C GLN A 598 -6.62 -18.42 20.35
N ALA A 599 -6.95 -17.97 21.55
CA ALA A 599 -7.92 -16.91 21.80
C ALA A 599 -7.26 -15.52 21.96
N VAL A 600 -6.99 -14.83 20.84
CA VAL A 600 -6.38 -13.48 20.86
C VAL A 600 -7.21 -12.48 21.67
N GLY A 601 -8.54 -12.60 21.63
CA GLY A 601 -9.46 -11.72 22.34
C GLY A 601 -9.26 -11.71 23.86
N GLU A 602 -8.81 -12.82 24.45
CA GLU A 602 -8.53 -12.92 25.89
C GLU A 602 -7.27 -12.15 26.30
N GLN A 603 -6.35 -11.91 25.37
CA GLN A 603 -5.09 -11.20 25.61
C GLN A 603 -5.05 -9.80 25.01
N TRP A 604 -6.12 -9.36 24.32
CA TRP A 604 -6.11 -8.15 23.50
C TRP A 604 -5.74 -6.89 24.28
N GLU A 605 -6.41 -6.61 25.41
CA GLU A 605 -6.11 -5.40 26.20
C GLU A 605 -4.68 -5.43 26.76
N LYS A 606 -4.18 -6.60 27.18
CA LYS A 606 -2.79 -6.77 27.63
C LYS A 606 -1.80 -6.48 26.49
N MET A 607 -2.10 -6.95 25.28
CA MET A 607 -1.29 -6.70 24.08
C MET A 607 -1.23 -5.21 23.77
N VAL A 608 -2.39 -4.54 23.71
CA VAL A 608 -2.49 -3.11 23.42
C VAL A 608 -1.75 -2.30 24.49
N ASP A 609 -1.99 -2.55 25.77
CA ASP A 609 -1.31 -1.83 26.86
C ASP A 609 0.21 -2.01 26.83
N THR A 610 0.67 -3.22 26.56
CA THR A 610 2.10 -3.51 26.34
C THR A 610 2.62 -2.70 25.18
N TRP A 611 1.96 -2.77 24.02
CA TRP A 611 2.38 -2.04 22.83
C TRP A 611 2.49 -0.53 23.10
N TYR A 612 1.50 0.09 23.74
CA TYR A 612 1.52 1.51 24.11
C TYR A 612 2.73 1.90 24.96
N ARG A 613 3.04 1.08 25.97
CA ARG A 613 4.20 1.28 26.84
C ARG A 613 5.50 1.20 26.04
N GLU A 614 5.66 0.16 25.22
CA GLU A 614 6.90 -0.08 24.47
C GLU A 614 7.14 0.95 23.35
N VAL A 615 6.09 1.43 22.68
CA VAL A 615 6.21 2.51 21.67
C VAL A 615 6.31 3.90 22.30
N GLY A 616 6.08 4.01 23.62
CA GLY A 616 6.17 5.26 24.38
C GLY A 616 5.03 6.24 24.07
N TYR A 617 3.81 5.75 23.94
CA TYR A 617 2.60 6.55 23.68
C TYR A 617 1.68 6.55 24.91
N ASP A 618 0.91 7.62 25.09
CA ASP A 618 -0.09 7.71 26.15
C ASP A 618 -1.34 6.88 25.80
N ARG A 619 -1.66 5.88 26.63
CA ARG A 619 -2.76 4.94 26.40
C ARG A 619 -4.14 5.61 26.31
N LYS A 620 -4.34 6.70 27.07
CA LYS A 620 -5.63 7.39 27.15
C LYS A 620 -5.90 8.25 25.92
N THR A 621 -4.91 9.04 25.51
CA THR A 621 -5.08 10.02 24.41
C THR A 621 -4.59 9.50 23.08
N GLY A 622 -3.80 8.42 23.07
CA GLY A 622 -3.15 7.90 21.87
C GLY A 622 -1.92 8.69 21.43
N LYS A 623 -1.60 9.80 22.08
CA LYS A 623 -0.52 10.73 21.68
C LYS A 623 0.85 10.16 22.04
N PRO A 624 1.87 10.33 21.17
CA PRO A 624 3.25 10.07 21.57
C PRO A 624 3.65 10.93 22.79
N LEU A 625 4.35 10.32 23.76
CA LEU A 625 4.78 11.03 24.97
C LEU A 625 5.83 12.10 24.65
N PRO A 626 5.94 13.20 25.43
CA PRO A 626 6.95 14.25 25.22
C PRO A 626 8.38 13.70 25.15
N ALA A 627 8.74 12.79 26.07
CA ALA A 627 10.06 12.15 26.10
C ALA A 627 10.35 11.35 24.81
N THR A 628 9.36 10.61 24.31
CA THR A 628 9.45 9.87 23.05
C THR A 628 9.68 10.81 21.87
N LEU A 629 8.91 11.90 21.79
CA LEU A 629 9.04 12.88 20.71
C LEU A 629 10.41 13.56 20.74
N LYS A 630 10.92 13.93 21.92
CA LYS A 630 12.27 14.49 22.08
C LYS A 630 13.35 13.52 21.61
N ALA A 631 13.27 12.24 21.97
CA ALA A 631 14.21 11.22 21.50
C ALA A 631 14.19 11.06 19.96
N LEU A 632 13.03 11.28 19.34
CA LEU A 632 12.85 11.28 17.88
C LEU A 632 13.20 12.62 17.20
N GLY A 633 13.70 13.62 17.95
CA GLY A 633 14.00 14.97 17.45
C GLY A 633 12.75 15.73 16.98
N LEU A 634 11.60 15.45 17.58
CA LEU A 634 10.29 16.03 17.28
C LEU A 634 9.83 17.00 18.38
N ASP A 635 10.74 17.79 18.95
CA ASP A 635 10.43 18.78 20.00
C ASP A 635 9.33 19.76 19.58
N TRP A 636 9.28 20.10 18.29
CA TRP A 636 8.24 20.94 17.72
C TRP A 636 6.85 20.27 17.79
N LEU A 637 6.78 18.94 17.62
CA LEU A 637 5.54 18.17 17.70
C LEU A 637 5.14 17.96 19.16
N ALA A 638 6.10 17.80 20.07
CA ALA A 638 5.83 17.78 21.50
C ALA A 638 5.12 19.06 21.95
N ARG A 639 5.63 20.22 21.51
CA ARG A 639 5.01 21.53 21.76
C ARG A 639 3.60 21.63 21.17
N ASP A 640 3.38 21.14 19.95
CA ASP A 640 2.06 21.13 19.32
C ASP A 640 1.04 20.29 20.10
N LEU A 641 1.44 19.10 20.57
CA LEU A 641 0.52 18.16 21.21
C LEU A 641 0.27 18.41 22.69
N TRP A 642 1.29 18.90 23.40
CA TRP A 642 1.34 18.97 24.87
C TRP A 642 1.45 20.39 25.41
N GLY A 643 1.73 21.40 24.57
CA GLY A 643 1.83 22.80 24.96
C GLY A 643 2.87 23.00 26.06
N LYS A 644 2.46 23.54 27.21
CA LYS A 644 3.33 23.77 28.37
C LYS A 644 3.88 22.48 29.02
N LYS A 645 3.32 21.32 28.69
CA LYS A 645 3.75 20.01 29.20
C LYS A 645 4.80 19.33 28.30
N ALA A 646 5.23 20.02 27.23
CA ALA A 646 6.16 19.52 26.23
C ALA A 646 7.61 19.46 26.72
#